data_AF-A0A958F470-F1
#
_entry.id   AF-A0A958F470-F1
#
_cell.length_a   1.000
_cell.length_b   1.000
_cell.length_c   1.000
_cell.angle_alpha   90.00
_cell.angle_beta   90.00
_cell.angle_gamma   90.00
#
_symmetry.space_group_name_H-M   'P 1'
#
loop_
_entity.id
_entity.type
_entity.pdbx_description
1 polymer ?
#
loop_
_entity_poly.entity_id
_entity_poly.type
_entity_poly.pdbx_seq_one_letter_code
_entity_poly.pdbx_strand_id
1 'polypeptide(L)'
;MKSRHSNPRKSRQDRERNSYDAFAPYNFVPLPEKVVEARPPLQHERYYTEEGHTGWIDYKLETCAPVYVRGMLSETQYREQSSREGSDPDPDEKSRRAPFFSAGGPKVEGFPAPLIPGSTVRGLIRSLVEIAGYGAVRWVGSKPTFTFRAVAASKDDPLRAPYQQALGPFGRNVRAGYLKYDKRRDSWEIVPAVTPESLEWPGDAAYLKVKEKVIQGNAIPNFIRLNSSGYRPQIHPVSFGIEFRTGKRGQYVSITQIGSREDGYQHKGFLVCSGNMLETSRPGQRSPRKNHALVLESNSRAAALRIDDRAVQDYLDGLTPFQRDELRDWSRERGCLGDGKPVFYVAEGSEVIFFGHCPNFRFPARVRDRKSGKLRAANPADFVPPEVLAESKTDLADAIFGWVKDGTVFSDASQAQRAGRVSFGDARFVSARQGVWYQPQPVTLHTLGGPKPTTFQHYLVQDKRRGHDPDDKASLAHYGTTPEETAIRGHKLYWHRGANPDIEATAKERAHPTQLTEVIPLKPGVAFSGRIHFENLREEELGALLWALTLPADDGKAYRHKLGMGKPLGMGAVAITARLRLTDRDARYRRLFNGEAWNVADREAGETSFIQAFEKFVLTTIDAGKERLAQLPRIQALLAMLEWQETVDGAWLDKSRYMEIERGVGVKKINEYKERPVLPDPVFVRSSKRDLEEAAVPAAITREAPSEYHKGVVKEFGLGPSQSFGFITPSGGGEDIFVHRNQLRSGLKTLQRDQKVRYRIIQGMKGPQAEDVHLDQ
;
A
#
# COMPACT_ATOMS: atom_id res chain seq x y z
N MET A 1 6.82 8.61 16.76
CA MET A 1 8.24 8.29 16.45
C MET A 1 8.50 8.61 14.97
N LYS A 2 9.50 9.42 14.62
CA LYS A 2 9.80 9.80 13.21
C LYS A 2 10.37 8.61 12.42
N SER A 3 9.51 7.71 11.97
CA SER A 3 9.85 6.59 11.10
C SER A 3 10.30 7.13 9.73
N ARG A 4 11.56 6.89 9.32
CA ARG A 4 12.04 7.27 7.98
C ARG A 4 12.27 6.01 7.17
N HIS A 5 11.73 6.01 5.95
CA HIS A 5 11.98 4.95 5.00
C HIS A 5 13.43 4.99 4.53
N SER A 6 14.08 3.82 4.49
CA SER A 6 15.40 3.64 3.93
C SER A 6 15.24 3.09 2.52
N ASN A 7 15.88 3.74 1.55
CA ASN A 7 15.89 3.27 0.16
C ASN A 7 16.83 2.07 -0.01
N PRO A 8 16.46 1.08 -0.85
CA PRO A 8 17.38 0.01 -1.21
C PRO A 8 18.58 0.57 -1.99
N ARG A 9 19.79 0.08 -1.72
CA ARG A 9 21.02 0.47 -2.43
C ARG A 9 21.45 -0.58 -3.46
N LYS A 10 20.94 -1.80 -3.35
CA LYS A 10 21.24 -2.89 -4.28
C LYS A 10 19.96 -3.56 -4.76
N SER A 11 19.98 -4.02 -5.99
CA SER A 11 18.94 -4.90 -6.50
C SER A 11 18.97 -6.24 -5.76
N ARG A 12 17.80 -6.85 -5.57
CA ARG A 12 17.70 -8.21 -5.04
C ARG A 12 18.17 -9.20 -6.09
N GLN A 13 18.72 -10.35 -5.68
CA GLN A 13 19.09 -11.42 -6.60
C GLN A 13 18.51 -12.75 -6.15
N ASP A 14 17.98 -13.53 -7.09
CA ASP A 14 17.62 -14.92 -6.84
C ASP A 14 18.84 -15.86 -7.00
N ARG A 15 18.60 -17.16 -6.85
CA ARG A 15 19.62 -18.20 -7.01
C ARG A 15 20.19 -18.30 -8.42
N GLU A 16 19.45 -17.84 -9.43
CA GLU A 16 19.87 -17.82 -10.83
C GLU A 16 20.57 -16.50 -11.20
N ARG A 17 20.82 -15.61 -10.22
CA ARG A 17 21.39 -14.27 -10.37
C ARG A 17 20.51 -13.32 -11.20
N ASN A 18 19.21 -13.59 -11.29
CA ASN A 18 18.26 -12.62 -11.84
C ASN A 18 18.13 -11.44 -10.87
N SER A 19 18.18 -10.22 -11.39
CA SER A 19 18.08 -8.99 -10.62
C SER A 19 16.63 -8.54 -10.45
N TYR A 20 16.24 -8.10 -9.26
CA TYR A 20 14.90 -7.59 -8.97
C TYR A 20 14.98 -6.23 -8.29
N ASP A 21 14.40 -5.25 -8.95
CA ASP A 21 14.07 -3.95 -8.39
C ASP A 21 12.57 -3.86 -8.21
N ALA A 22 12.14 -3.06 -7.23
CA ALA A 22 10.72 -2.85 -6.99
C ALA A 22 10.22 -1.68 -7.83
N PHE A 23 9.18 -1.95 -8.61
CA PHE A 23 8.50 -0.96 -9.45
C PHE A 23 7.01 -0.96 -9.14
N ALA A 24 6.39 0.21 -9.29
CA ALA A 24 4.95 0.35 -9.12
C ALA A 24 4.47 1.58 -9.89
N PRO A 25 3.21 1.58 -10.38
CA PRO A 25 2.57 2.79 -10.91
C PRO A 25 2.24 3.82 -9.85
N TYR A 26 2.49 3.48 -8.59
CA TYR A 26 2.24 4.31 -7.45
C TYR A 26 3.46 4.41 -6.56
N ASN A 27 3.46 5.42 -5.73
CA ASN A 27 4.35 5.53 -4.59
C ASN A 27 3.62 6.31 -3.49
N PHE A 28 4.32 6.64 -2.41
CA PHE A 28 3.74 7.21 -1.22
C PHE A 28 4.42 8.52 -0.86
N VAL A 29 3.61 9.54 -0.60
CA VAL A 29 4.07 10.72 0.13
C VAL A 29 4.07 10.36 1.61
N PRO A 30 5.20 10.49 2.33
CA PRO A 30 5.30 10.14 3.74
C PRO A 30 4.18 10.76 4.59
N LEU A 31 3.79 10.10 5.69
CA LEU A 31 2.91 10.75 6.67
C LEU A 31 3.61 11.95 7.32
N PRO A 32 2.87 12.99 7.73
CA PRO A 32 3.45 14.09 8.47
C PRO A 32 3.96 13.62 9.85
N GLU A 33 5.00 14.25 10.38
CA GLU A 33 5.53 13.91 11.71
C GLU A 33 4.62 14.38 12.86
N LYS A 34 3.74 15.33 12.59
CA LYS A 34 2.68 15.83 13.47
C LYS A 34 1.60 16.50 12.64
N VAL A 35 0.39 16.59 13.19
CA VAL A 35 -0.70 17.36 12.57
C VAL A 35 -0.52 18.85 12.84
N VAL A 36 -0.65 19.68 11.81
CA VAL A 36 -0.77 21.14 11.94
C VAL A 36 -2.23 21.47 12.17
N GLU A 37 -2.51 21.97 13.36
CA GLU A 37 -3.86 22.35 13.76
C GLU A 37 -4.19 23.73 13.17
N ALA A 38 -5.34 23.81 12.50
CA ALA A 38 -5.86 25.08 12.01
C ALA A 38 -6.38 25.91 13.19
N ARG A 39 -6.35 27.23 13.01
CA ARG A 39 -7.08 28.14 13.91
C ARG A 39 -8.58 27.79 13.86
N PRO A 40 -9.33 28.01 14.96
CA PRO A 40 -10.78 27.81 14.95
C PRO A 40 -11.42 28.48 13.74
N PRO A 41 -12.16 27.74 12.88
CA PRO A 41 -12.68 28.31 11.64
C PRO A 41 -13.67 29.43 11.93
N LEU A 42 -13.68 30.48 11.09
CA LEU A 42 -14.62 31.59 11.22
C LEU A 42 -16.07 31.12 11.05
N GLN A 43 -17.00 31.71 11.80
CA GLN A 43 -18.42 31.31 11.78
C GLN A 43 -19.08 31.65 10.44
N HIS A 44 -19.99 30.77 9.98
CA HIS A 44 -20.78 30.98 8.76
C HIS A 44 -21.80 32.10 8.89
N GLU A 45 -22.31 32.34 10.10
CA GLU A 45 -23.35 33.33 10.37
C GLU A 45 -22.82 34.77 10.40
N ARG A 46 -21.50 34.93 10.45
CA ARG A 46 -20.86 36.24 10.46
C ARG A 46 -20.46 36.62 9.04
N TYR A 47 -21.35 37.30 8.34
CA TYR A 47 -21.16 37.72 6.94
C TYR A 47 -20.03 38.74 6.71
N TYR A 48 -19.40 39.27 7.76
CA TYR A 48 -18.25 40.16 7.65
C TYR A 48 -17.30 40.01 8.85
N THR A 49 -16.03 39.77 8.55
CA THR A 49 -14.93 39.71 9.53
C THR A 49 -13.71 40.41 8.94
N GLU A 50 -13.02 41.22 9.73
CA GLU A 50 -11.76 41.85 9.29
C GLU A 50 -10.66 40.81 8.99
N GLU A 51 -10.74 39.62 9.59
CA GLU A 51 -9.77 38.53 9.42
C GLU A 51 -10.04 37.60 8.21
N GLY A 52 -11.20 37.71 7.56
CA GLY A 52 -11.70 36.69 6.63
C GLY A 52 -11.97 37.23 5.25
N HIS A 53 -11.55 36.48 4.23
CA HIS A 53 -11.78 36.79 2.82
C HIS A 53 -12.94 35.98 2.26
N THR A 54 -13.75 36.64 1.44
CA THR A 54 -14.86 36.04 0.70
C THR A 54 -14.71 36.37 -0.77
N GLY A 55 -15.09 35.43 -1.64
CA GLY A 55 -15.03 35.64 -3.07
C GLY A 55 -15.14 34.34 -3.84
N TRP A 56 -14.48 34.29 -4.99
CA TRP A 56 -14.40 33.08 -5.81
C TRP A 56 -13.09 32.97 -6.57
N ILE A 57 -12.81 31.74 -7.01
CA ILE A 57 -11.67 31.41 -7.86
C ILE A 57 -12.23 30.85 -9.16
N ASP A 58 -12.02 31.57 -10.25
CA ASP A 58 -12.25 31.03 -11.60
C ASP A 58 -11.05 30.19 -12.00
N TYR A 59 -11.27 28.95 -12.43
CA TYR A 59 -10.19 28.06 -12.86
C TYR A 59 -10.42 27.50 -14.26
N LYS A 60 -9.33 27.36 -15.00
CA LYS A 60 -9.28 26.60 -16.25
C LYS A 60 -8.55 25.29 -16.01
N LEU A 61 -9.07 24.21 -16.58
CA LEU A 61 -8.50 22.88 -16.51
C LEU A 61 -8.29 22.37 -17.92
N GLU A 62 -7.08 21.93 -18.26
CA GLU A 62 -6.77 21.29 -19.54
C GLU A 62 -6.27 19.86 -19.31
N THR A 63 -6.80 18.89 -20.07
CA THR A 63 -6.32 17.51 -20.03
C THR A 63 -4.93 17.41 -20.68
N CYS A 64 -3.98 16.77 -20.01
CA CYS A 64 -2.62 16.53 -20.55
C CYS A 64 -2.40 15.07 -20.91
N ALA A 65 -3.17 14.15 -20.33
CA ALA A 65 -3.26 12.74 -20.70
C ALA A 65 -4.75 12.37 -20.85
N PRO A 66 -5.11 11.17 -21.34
CA PRO A 66 -6.50 10.74 -21.37
C PRO A 66 -7.14 10.83 -19.98
N VAL A 67 -8.36 11.36 -19.91
CA VAL A 67 -9.08 11.54 -18.64
C VAL A 67 -10.42 10.83 -18.71
N TYR A 68 -10.75 10.08 -17.66
CA TYR A 68 -12.06 9.45 -17.53
C TYR A 68 -12.67 9.73 -16.16
N VAL A 69 -13.87 10.31 -16.16
CA VAL A 69 -14.74 10.46 -15.01
C VAL A 69 -16.02 9.72 -15.34
N ARG A 70 -16.37 8.74 -14.50
CA ARG A 70 -17.51 7.86 -14.76
C ARG A 70 -18.83 8.63 -14.79
N GLY A 71 -19.63 8.37 -15.82
CA GLY A 71 -20.98 8.90 -15.93
C GLY A 71 -21.95 8.33 -14.90
N MET A 72 -23.03 9.08 -14.64
CA MET A 72 -24.10 8.61 -13.76
C MET A 72 -24.97 7.60 -14.49
N LEU A 73 -25.43 6.61 -13.73
CA LEU A 73 -26.55 5.77 -14.13
C LEU A 73 -27.84 6.56 -13.94
N SER A 74 -28.82 6.32 -14.82
CA SER A 74 -30.19 6.78 -14.54
C SER A 74 -30.71 6.13 -13.26
N GLU A 75 -31.72 6.72 -12.63
CA GLU A 75 -32.33 6.14 -11.42
C GLU A 75 -32.80 4.70 -11.66
N THR A 76 -33.45 4.45 -12.80
CA THR A 76 -33.88 3.11 -13.20
C THR A 76 -32.71 2.14 -13.30
N GLN A 77 -31.64 2.55 -13.99
CA GLN A 77 -30.41 1.73 -14.13
C GLN A 77 -29.75 1.46 -12.78
N TYR A 78 -29.73 2.45 -11.88
CA TYR A 78 -29.18 2.29 -10.54
C TYR A 78 -30.00 1.30 -9.70
N ARG A 79 -31.34 1.38 -9.74
CA ARG A 79 -32.25 0.46 -9.01
C ARG A 79 -32.19 -0.98 -9.52
N GLU A 80 -32.18 -1.16 -10.84
CA GLU A 80 -31.99 -2.47 -11.46
C GLU A 80 -30.67 -3.13 -11.02
N GLN A 81 -29.64 -2.32 -10.81
CA GLN A 81 -28.33 -2.81 -10.42
C GLN A 81 -28.19 -3.03 -8.91
N SER A 82 -28.72 -2.13 -8.06
CA SER A 82 -28.58 -2.23 -6.60
C SER A 82 -29.29 -3.45 -6.01
N SER A 83 -30.24 -4.02 -6.75
CA SER A 83 -30.93 -5.28 -6.41
C SER A 83 -30.14 -6.55 -6.74
N ARG A 84 -29.02 -6.44 -7.47
CA ARG A 84 -28.13 -7.56 -7.83
C ARG A 84 -26.86 -7.56 -6.99
N GLU A 85 -26.94 -7.98 -5.73
CA GLU A 85 -25.74 -8.14 -4.90
C GLU A 85 -24.89 -9.32 -5.38
N GLY A 86 -23.63 -9.05 -5.74
CA GLY A 86 -22.59 -10.08 -5.90
C GLY A 86 -22.35 -10.63 -7.32
N SER A 87 -23.03 -10.15 -8.36
CA SER A 87 -22.74 -10.54 -9.76
C SER A 87 -21.80 -9.54 -10.46
N ASP A 88 -20.78 -10.05 -11.14
CA ASP A 88 -19.95 -9.24 -12.06
C ASP A 88 -20.83 -8.66 -13.18
N PRO A 89 -20.62 -7.39 -13.60
CA PRO A 89 -21.43 -6.79 -14.66
C PRO A 89 -21.21 -7.53 -15.98
N ASP A 90 -22.30 -7.82 -16.70
CA ASP A 90 -22.26 -8.39 -18.04
C ASP A 90 -21.68 -7.37 -19.07
N PRO A 91 -21.35 -7.79 -20.29
CA PRO A 91 -20.79 -6.89 -21.31
C PRO A 91 -21.67 -5.67 -21.63
N ASP A 92 -22.99 -5.82 -21.63
CA ASP A 92 -23.92 -4.73 -21.93
C ASP A 92 -23.99 -3.72 -20.77
N GLU A 93 -23.92 -4.20 -19.52
CA GLU A 93 -23.75 -3.35 -18.34
C GLU A 93 -22.43 -2.58 -18.36
N LYS A 94 -21.34 -3.21 -18.80
CA LYS A 94 -20.03 -2.53 -18.93
C LYS A 94 -20.08 -1.41 -19.96
N SER A 95 -20.64 -1.69 -21.13
CA SER A 95 -20.81 -0.70 -22.19
C SER A 95 -21.71 0.46 -21.74
N ARG A 96 -22.81 0.20 -21.03
CA ARG A 96 -23.69 1.24 -20.46
C ARG A 96 -23.01 2.15 -19.43
N ARG A 97 -21.99 1.65 -18.72
CA ARG A 97 -21.19 2.41 -17.75
C ARG A 97 -20.00 3.15 -18.36
N ALA A 98 -19.63 2.80 -19.59
CA ALA A 98 -18.46 3.35 -20.27
C ALA A 98 -18.51 4.87 -20.50
N PRO A 99 -19.65 5.53 -20.76
CA PRO A 99 -19.68 6.96 -21.05
C PRO A 99 -19.04 7.84 -19.97
N PHE A 100 -18.44 8.95 -20.41
CA PHE A 100 -17.93 10.00 -19.54
C PHE A 100 -19.09 10.77 -18.88
N PHE A 101 -18.83 11.36 -17.72
CA PHE A 101 -19.81 12.17 -17.01
C PHE A 101 -20.34 13.35 -17.84
N SER A 102 -21.66 13.47 -17.90
CA SER A 102 -22.37 14.58 -18.53
C SER A 102 -23.68 14.86 -17.79
N ALA A 103 -24.22 16.05 -17.98
CA ALA A 103 -25.53 16.45 -17.47
C ALA A 103 -26.57 16.60 -18.59
N GLY A 104 -26.44 15.80 -19.67
CA GLY A 104 -27.38 15.82 -20.80
C GLY A 104 -27.33 17.08 -21.67
N GLY A 105 -26.18 17.78 -21.70
CA GLY A 105 -25.96 18.98 -22.50
C GLY A 105 -25.92 18.74 -24.01
N PRO A 106 -25.67 19.80 -24.82
CA PRO A 106 -25.57 19.68 -26.27
C PRO A 106 -24.52 18.65 -26.67
N LYS A 107 -24.75 17.97 -27.80
CA LYS A 107 -23.83 16.94 -28.27
C LYS A 107 -22.56 17.57 -28.86
N VAL A 108 -21.41 16.99 -28.54
CA VAL A 108 -20.11 17.28 -29.13
C VAL A 108 -19.57 15.98 -29.71
N GLU A 109 -19.30 15.96 -31.02
CA GLU A 109 -18.84 14.75 -31.73
C GLU A 109 -19.78 13.54 -31.53
N GLY A 110 -21.09 13.77 -31.47
CA GLY A 110 -22.11 12.72 -31.33
C GLY A 110 -22.42 12.27 -29.89
N PHE A 111 -21.63 12.67 -28.91
CA PHE A 111 -21.82 12.36 -27.48
C PHE A 111 -22.26 13.58 -26.69
N PRO A 112 -22.94 13.44 -25.53
CA PRO A 112 -23.23 14.57 -24.65
C PRO A 112 -21.96 15.33 -24.26
N ALA A 113 -22.02 16.67 -24.22
CA ALA A 113 -20.87 17.49 -23.81
C ALA A 113 -20.30 17.01 -22.47
N PRO A 114 -18.97 16.80 -22.37
CA PRO A 114 -18.37 16.31 -21.15
C PRO A 114 -18.45 17.37 -20.04
N LEU A 115 -18.59 16.90 -18.81
CA LEU A 115 -18.65 17.74 -17.62
C LEU A 115 -17.80 17.09 -16.53
N ILE A 116 -17.00 17.88 -15.81
CA ILE A 116 -16.27 17.37 -14.63
C ILE A 116 -17.04 17.83 -13.39
N PRO A 117 -17.56 16.89 -12.56
CA PRO A 117 -18.29 17.25 -11.36
C PRO A 117 -17.44 18.09 -10.41
N GLY A 118 -18.03 19.12 -9.80
CA GLY A 118 -17.36 19.95 -8.80
C GLY A 118 -16.82 19.13 -7.62
N SER A 119 -17.50 18.03 -7.26
CA SER A 119 -17.05 17.05 -6.26
C SER A 119 -15.73 16.36 -6.63
N THR A 120 -15.46 16.15 -7.92
CA THR A 120 -14.21 15.54 -8.42
C THR A 120 -13.04 16.50 -8.21
N VAL A 121 -13.23 17.78 -8.57
CA VAL A 121 -12.22 18.82 -8.35
C VAL A 121 -12.03 19.09 -6.85
N ARG A 122 -13.11 19.16 -6.08
CA ARG A 122 -13.07 19.28 -4.61
C ARG A 122 -12.23 18.17 -3.98
N GLY A 123 -12.46 16.90 -4.37
CA GLY A 123 -11.72 15.77 -3.82
C GLY A 123 -10.22 15.81 -4.14
N LEU A 124 -9.87 16.21 -5.37
CA LEU A 124 -8.48 16.43 -5.79
C LEU A 124 -7.80 17.50 -4.93
N ILE A 125 -8.41 18.69 -4.83
CA ILE A 125 -7.83 19.84 -4.13
C ILE A 125 -7.77 19.59 -2.62
N ARG A 126 -8.83 19.02 -2.02
CA ARG A 126 -8.83 18.63 -0.61
C ARG A 126 -7.67 17.69 -0.28
N SER A 127 -7.44 16.66 -1.11
CA SER A 127 -6.35 15.70 -0.88
C SER A 127 -4.97 16.38 -0.87
N LEU A 128 -4.76 17.38 -1.74
CA LEU A 128 -3.50 18.13 -1.77
C LEU A 128 -3.36 19.07 -0.57
N VAL A 129 -4.45 19.70 -0.11
CA VAL A 129 -4.47 20.49 1.13
C VAL A 129 -4.18 19.61 2.35
N GLU A 130 -4.78 18.42 2.45
CA GLU A 130 -4.49 17.45 3.51
C GLU A 130 -3.00 17.07 3.52
N ILE A 131 -2.42 16.84 2.34
CA ILE A 131 -1.00 16.53 2.24
C ILE A 131 -0.18 17.77 2.63
N ALA A 132 -0.23 18.86 1.87
CA ALA A 132 0.64 20.02 2.04
C ALA A 132 0.46 20.73 3.39
N GLY A 133 -0.77 20.75 3.91
CA GLY A 133 -1.13 21.36 5.18
C GLY A 133 -0.89 20.49 6.42
N TYR A 134 -0.23 19.33 6.29
CA TYR A 134 0.04 18.42 7.42
C TYR A 134 -1.25 17.99 8.14
N GLY A 135 -2.28 17.64 7.36
CA GLY A 135 -3.57 17.20 7.86
C GLY A 135 -3.53 15.83 8.55
N ALA A 136 -4.57 15.56 9.34
CA ALA A 136 -4.77 14.29 10.01
C ALA A 136 -5.27 13.21 9.04
N VAL A 137 -4.96 11.94 9.35
CA VAL A 137 -5.47 10.80 8.56
C VAL A 137 -6.80 10.35 9.16
N ARG A 138 -7.92 10.70 8.50
CA ARG A 138 -9.28 10.51 9.03
C ARG A 138 -9.94 9.19 8.66
N TRP A 139 -9.63 8.62 7.50
CA TRP A 139 -10.36 7.48 6.95
C TRP A 139 -9.44 6.29 6.77
N VAL A 140 -9.28 5.52 7.85
CA VAL A 140 -8.48 4.31 7.84
C VAL A 140 -9.38 3.10 8.00
N GLY A 141 -9.17 2.08 7.16
CA GLY A 141 -9.91 0.83 7.30
C GLY A 141 -9.68 0.21 8.68
N SER A 142 -10.77 -0.02 9.42
CA SER A 142 -10.75 -0.62 10.76
C SER A 142 -10.91 -2.15 10.76
N LYS A 143 -11.28 -2.73 9.60
CA LYS A 143 -11.47 -4.18 9.46
C LYS A 143 -10.11 -4.91 9.42
N PRO A 144 -9.94 -5.99 10.21
CA PRO A 144 -8.71 -6.77 10.16
C PRO A 144 -8.59 -7.47 8.82
N THR A 145 -7.52 -7.17 8.07
CA THR A 145 -7.33 -7.67 6.70
C THR A 145 -5.95 -8.27 6.48
N PHE A 146 -5.04 -8.14 7.44
CA PHE A 146 -3.67 -8.60 7.30
C PHE A 146 -3.53 -10.03 7.77
N THR A 147 -3.80 -10.97 6.86
CA THR A 147 -3.50 -12.39 7.06
C THR A 147 -2.34 -12.84 6.20
N PHE A 148 -1.54 -13.78 6.68
CA PHE A 148 -0.41 -14.34 5.94
C PHE A 148 -0.32 -15.87 6.04
N ARG A 149 0.40 -16.46 5.09
CA ARG A 149 0.67 -17.90 5.01
C ARG A 149 2.05 -18.11 4.39
N ALA A 150 2.95 -18.79 5.10
CA ALA A 150 4.36 -18.95 4.69
C ALA A 150 4.83 -20.43 4.66
N VAL A 151 3.93 -21.36 4.29
CA VAL A 151 4.16 -22.83 4.32
C VAL A 151 5.42 -23.27 3.58
N ALA A 152 5.68 -22.71 2.40
CA ALA A 152 6.80 -23.06 1.54
C ALA A 152 7.76 -21.88 1.32
N ALA A 153 7.74 -20.91 2.23
CA ALA A 153 8.59 -19.74 2.14
C ALA A 153 10.07 -20.12 2.32
N SER A 154 10.95 -19.40 1.62
CA SER A 154 12.39 -19.60 1.71
C SER A 154 12.92 -19.29 3.12
N LYS A 155 14.11 -19.79 3.48
CA LYS A 155 14.65 -19.66 4.85
C LYS A 155 14.80 -18.21 5.30
N ASP A 156 15.07 -17.33 4.35
CA ASP A 156 15.27 -15.88 4.45
C ASP A 156 13.97 -15.07 4.26
N ASP A 157 12.80 -15.72 4.11
CA ASP A 157 11.53 -14.99 4.03
C ASP A 157 11.12 -14.49 5.42
N PRO A 158 10.80 -13.19 5.59
CA PRO A 158 10.52 -12.60 6.90
C PRO A 158 9.23 -13.15 7.54
N LEU A 159 8.27 -13.65 6.75
CA LEU A 159 7.04 -14.23 7.27
C LEU A 159 7.19 -15.69 7.70
N ARG A 160 8.32 -16.34 7.38
CA ARG A 160 8.55 -17.75 7.69
C ARG A 160 8.60 -17.99 9.20
N ALA A 161 9.45 -17.25 9.92
CA ALA A 161 9.66 -17.47 11.35
C ALA A 161 8.36 -17.23 12.16
N PRO A 162 7.62 -16.12 11.98
CA PRO A 162 6.32 -15.92 12.63
C PRO A 162 5.30 -17.03 12.32
N TYR A 163 5.26 -17.51 11.07
CA TYR A 163 4.36 -18.59 10.68
C TYR A 163 4.75 -19.93 11.34
N GLN A 164 6.05 -20.23 11.43
CA GLN A 164 6.57 -21.43 12.08
C GLN A 164 6.42 -21.39 13.60
N GLN A 165 6.51 -20.22 14.22
CA GLN A 165 6.26 -20.05 15.65
C GLN A 165 4.82 -20.43 16.01
N ALA A 166 3.84 -19.99 15.20
CA ALA A 166 2.44 -20.34 15.41
C ALA A 166 2.16 -21.83 15.16
N LEU A 167 2.63 -22.36 14.02
CA LEU A 167 2.30 -23.72 13.58
C LEU A 167 3.20 -24.83 14.10
N GLY A 168 4.36 -24.48 14.64
CA GLY A 168 5.44 -25.43 14.87
C GLY A 168 6.08 -25.92 13.56
N PRO A 169 7.27 -26.53 13.63
CA PRO A 169 7.92 -27.14 12.47
C PRO A 169 6.99 -28.15 11.78
N PHE A 170 6.78 -28.00 10.47
CA PHE A 170 5.89 -28.84 9.67
C PHE A 170 4.42 -28.92 10.14
N GLY A 171 3.96 -27.95 10.95
CA GLY A 171 2.58 -27.92 11.42
C GLY A 171 2.31 -28.78 12.65
N ARG A 172 3.34 -29.14 13.44
CA ARG A 172 3.21 -29.98 14.65
C ARG A 172 2.25 -29.42 15.72
N ASN A 173 2.03 -28.10 15.76
CA ASN A 173 1.07 -27.51 16.69
C ASN A 173 -0.38 -27.56 16.16
N VAL A 174 -0.59 -27.92 14.90
CA VAL A 174 -1.92 -28.03 14.31
C VAL A 174 -2.61 -29.28 14.83
N ARG A 175 -3.78 -29.08 15.43
CA ARG A 175 -4.71 -30.12 15.86
C ARG A 175 -5.92 -30.15 14.95
N ALA A 176 -6.71 -31.21 15.03
CA ALA A 176 -7.99 -31.35 14.32
C ALA A 176 -9.12 -31.59 15.31
N GLY A 177 -10.33 -31.15 14.96
CA GLY A 177 -11.50 -31.28 15.80
C GLY A 177 -12.76 -30.83 15.09
N TYR A 178 -13.83 -30.68 15.85
CA TYR A 178 -15.16 -30.39 15.34
C TYR A 178 -15.72 -29.16 16.02
N LEU A 179 -16.24 -28.23 15.21
CA LEU A 179 -16.98 -27.09 15.73
C LEU A 179 -18.21 -27.58 16.47
N LYS A 180 -18.42 -27.05 17.67
CA LYS A 180 -19.62 -27.23 18.46
C LYS A 180 -20.10 -25.87 18.92
N TYR A 181 -21.37 -25.56 18.73
CA TYR A 181 -21.93 -24.34 19.27
C TYR A 181 -22.57 -24.57 20.63
N ASP A 182 -22.08 -23.87 21.66
CA ASP A 182 -22.70 -23.87 22.99
C ASP A 182 -23.80 -22.81 23.06
N LYS A 183 -25.05 -23.26 22.94
CA LYS A 183 -26.24 -22.40 23.04
C LYS A 183 -26.38 -21.70 24.39
N ARG A 184 -25.84 -22.26 25.48
CA ARG A 184 -25.97 -21.66 26.82
C ARG A 184 -25.02 -20.49 27.02
N ARG A 185 -23.85 -20.56 26.38
CA ARG A 185 -22.79 -19.54 26.46
C ARG A 185 -22.74 -18.61 25.26
N ASP A 186 -23.59 -18.86 24.26
CA ASP A 186 -23.57 -18.16 22.96
C ASP A 186 -22.15 -18.09 22.36
N SER A 187 -21.45 -19.22 22.35
CA SER A 187 -20.05 -19.26 21.91
C SER A 187 -19.71 -20.54 21.16
N TRP A 188 -18.64 -20.49 20.38
CA TRP A 188 -18.11 -21.65 19.67
C TRP A 188 -17.05 -22.38 20.48
N GLU A 189 -17.09 -23.70 20.42
CA GLU A 189 -16.10 -24.61 21.00
C GLU A 189 -15.56 -25.55 19.92
N ILE A 190 -14.41 -26.15 20.19
CA ILE A 190 -13.88 -27.27 19.42
C ILE A 190 -13.86 -28.51 20.30
N VAL A 191 -14.55 -29.56 19.85
CA VAL A 191 -14.37 -30.90 20.40
C VAL A 191 -13.19 -31.54 19.67
N PRO A 192 -12.07 -31.87 20.36
CA PRO A 192 -10.91 -32.48 19.71
C PRO A 192 -11.27 -33.77 18.96
N ALA A 193 -10.64 -34.00 17.82
CA ALA A 193 -10.72 -35.30 17.15
C ALA A 193 -9.85 -36.32 17.87
N VAL A 194 -10.17 -37.60 17.71
CA VAL A 194 -9.25 -38.68 18.07
C VAL A 194 -7.98 -38.55 17.21
N THR A 195 -6.80 -38.79 17.79
CA THR A 195 -5.54 -38.75 17.05
C THR A 195 -5.27 -40.10 16.38
N PRO A 196 -4.57 -40.13 15.24
CA PRO A 196 -3.98 -41.33 14.66
C PRO A 196 -3.30 -42.30 15.63
N GLU A 197 -2.78 -41.84 16.78
CA GLU A 197 -2.25 -42.71 17.84
C GLU A 197 -3.25 -43.78 18.30
N SER A 198 -4.56 -43.48 18.29
CA SER A 198 -5.60 -44.47 18.62
C SER A 198 -5.71 -45.61 17.61
N LEU A 199 -5.07 -45.47 16.45
CA LEU A 199 -5.01 -46.46 15.39
C LEU A 199 -3.72 -47.29 15.48
N GLU A 200 -3.01 -47.26 16.62
CA GLU A 200 -1.68 -47.86 16.84
C GLU A 200 -0.56 -47.21 16.01
N TRP A 201 -0.79 -46.02 15.47
CA TRP A 201 0.23 -45.25 14.76
C TRP A 201 1.18 -44.57 15.78
N PRO A 202 2.50 -44.83 15.74
CA PRO A 202 3.45 -44.28 16.73
C PRO A 202 3.79 -42.80 16.53
N GLY A 203 3.15 -42.09 15.59
CA GLY A 203 3.47 -40.70 15.28
C GLY A 203 2.43 -39.69 15.81
N ASP A 204 2.90 -38.46 16.03
CA ASP A 204 2.17 -37.32 16.62
C ASP A 204 1.22 -36.58 15.65
N ALA A 205 0.76 -37.25 14.59
CA ALA A 205 -0.06 -36.61 13.58
C ALA A 205 -1.46 -36.31 14.14
N ALA A 206 -1.99 -35.10 13.90
CA ALA A 206 -3.36 -34.75 14.31
C ALA A 206 -4.45 -35.24 13.34
N TYR A 207 -4.06 -35.62 12.12
CA TYR A 207 -4.97 -36.04 11.05
C TYR A 207 -4.21 -36.88 10.02
N LEU A 208 -4.93 -37.66 9.20
CA LEU A 208 -4.35 -38.47 8.13
C LEU A 208 -4.38 -37.74 6.79
N LYS A 209 -3.51 -38.14 5.85
CA LYS A 209 -3.51 -37.61 4.48
C LYS A 209 -3.90 -38.72 3.50
N VAL A 210 -4.93 -38.47 2.71
CA VAL A 210 -5.37 -39.41 1.67
C VAL A 210 -5.01 -38.87 0.30
N LYS A 211 -4.43 -39.73 -0.56
CA LYS A 211 -4.19 -39.39 -1.97
C LYS A 211 -5.50 -39.51 -2.74
N GLU A 212 -5.85 -38.53 -3.57
CA GLU A 212 -7.09 -38.52 -4.36
C GLU A 212 -7.24 -39.75 -5.27
N LYS A 213 -6.13 -40.34 -5.71
CA LYS A 213 -6.14 -41.59 -6.49
C LYS A 213 -6.69 -42.80 -5.73
N VAL A 214 -6.74 -42.75 -4.40
CA VAL A 214 -7.32 -43.81 -3.55
C VAL A 214 -8.85 -43.71 -3.53
N ILE A 215 -9.40 -42.52 -3.80
CA ILE A 215 -10.85 -42.31 -3.91
C ILE A 215 -11.27 -42.76 -5.30
N GLN A 216 -11.85 -43.96 -5.40
CA GLN A 216 -12.26 -44.57 -6.67
C GLN A 216 -13.67 -44.10 -7.08
N GLY A 217 -13.87 -43.89 -8.39
CA GLY A 217 -15.20 -43.66 -8.98
C GLY A 217 -16.13 -42.76 -8.16
N ASN A 218 -17.30 -43.32 -7.81
CA ASN A 218 -18.35 -42.72 -6.98
C ASN A 218 -18.33 -43.23 -5.53
N ALA A 219 -17.20 -43.74 -5.02
CA ALA A 219 -17.10 -44.29 -3.66
C ALA A 219 -17.53 -43.28 -2.58
N ILE A 220 -17.44 -41.98 -2.86
CA ILE A 220 -17.98 -40.92 -2.03
C ILE A 220 -19.03 -40.15 -2.85
N PRO A 221 -20.31 -40.15 -2.45
CA PRO A 221 -21.36 -39.44 -3.17
C PRO A 221 -21.04 -37.96 -3.37
N ASN A 222 -21.29 -37.45 -4.59
CA ASN A 222 -21.06 -36.04 -4.96
C ASN A 222 -19.62 -35.53 -4.76
N PHE A 223 -18.63 -36.41 -4.62
CA PHE A 223 -17.23 -35.99 -4.49
C PHE A 223 -16.71 -35.39 -5.80
N ILE A 224 -16.28 -34.13 -5.73
CA ILE A 224 -15.74 -33.40 -6.87
C ILE A 224 -14.21 -33.52 -6.88
N ARG A 225 -13.61 -34.06 -7.94
CA ARG A 225 -12.15 -34.19 -8.00
C ARG A 225 -11.46 -32.82 -8.09
N LEU A 226 -10.26 -32.72 -7.50
CA LEU A 226 -9.51 -31.46 -7.39
C LEU A 226 -9.32 -30.74 -8.73
N ASN A 227 -9.14 -31.47 -9.84
CA ASN A 227 -8.89 -30.87 -11.16
C ASN A 227 -10.16 -30.72 -12.03
N SER A 228 -11.35 -30.90 -11.45
CA SER A 228 -12.62 -30.65 -12.15
C SER A 228 -12.91 -29.15 -12.20
N SER A 229 -13.54 -28.68 -13.30
CA SER A 229 -13.87 -27.26 -13.52
C SER A 229 -14.83 -26.67 -12.48
N GLY A 230 -15.66 -27.51 -11.85
CA GLY A 230 -16.59 -27.11 -10.77
C GLY A 230 -16.11 -27.43 -9.36
N TYR A 231 -14.80 -27.63 -9.13
CA TYR A 231 -14.30 -27.94 -7.80
C TYR A 231 -14.57 -26.80 -6.81
N ARG A 232 -15.16 -27.17 -5.67
CA ARG A 232 -15.33 -26.29 -4.50
C ARG A 232 -14.84 -26.98 -3.22
N PRO A 233 -14.51 -26.22 -2.16
CA PRO A 233 -14.27 -26.81 -0.85
C PRO A 233 -15.43 -27.72 -0.43
N GLN A 234 -15.11 -28.94 0.01
CA GLN A 234 -16.13 -29.95 0.33
C GLN A 234 -15.67 -30.81 1.51
N ILE A 235 -16.66 -31.30 2.25
CA ILE A 235 -16.45 -32.14 3.43
C ILE A 235 -17.38 -33.33 3.29
N HIS A 236 -16.82 -34.53 3.41
CA HIS A 236 -17.59 -35.77 3.27
C HIS A 236 -17.44 -36.65 4.51
N PRO A 237 -18.53 -37.12 5.12
CA PRO A 237 -18.46 -38.20 6.10
C PRO A 237 -18.04 -39.48 5.38
N VAL A 238 -17.02 -40.17 5.89
CA VAL A 238 -16.41 -41.32 5.22
C VAL A 238 -16.13 -42.45 6.19
N SER A 239 -16.04 -43.65 5.65
CA SER A 239 -15.36 -44.78 6.29
C SER A 239 -14.12 -45.16 5.46
N PHE A 240 -13.09 -45.72 6.09
CA PHE A 240 -11.83 -46.07 5.42
C PHE A 240 -11.08 -47.22 6.12
N GLY A 241 -10.23 -47.89 5.35
CA GLY A 241 -9.24 -48.86 5.85
C GLY A 241 -7.83 -48.29 5.87
N ILE A 242 -6.99 -48.80 6.76
CA ILE A 242 -5.58 -48.41 6.87
C ILE A 242 -4.66 -49.62 6.78
N GLU A 243 -3.41 -49.35 6.44
CA GLU A 243 -2.29 -50.27 6.64
C GLU A 243 -1.03 -49.45 6.97
N PHE A 244 -0.09 -50.06 7.68
CA PHE A 244 1.23 -49.46 7.92
C PHE A 244 2.18 -49.83 6.79
N ARG A 245 2.79 -48.82 6.17
CA ARG A 245 3.80 -49.01 5.12
C ARG A 245 5.12 -48.41 5.55
N THR A 246 6.23 -49.02 5.14
CA THR A 246 7.57 -48.45 5.32
C THR A 246 8.00 -47.72 4.05
N GLY A 247 8.30 -46.44 4.18
CA GLY A 247 8.85 -45.62 3.12
C GLY A 247 10.28 -45.16 3.41
N LYS A 248 10.86 -44.38 2.49
CA LYS A 248 12.22 -43.83 2.62
C LYS A 248 12.43 -42.91 3.84
N ARG A 249 11.34 -42.46 4.48
CA ARG A 249 11.35 -41.55 5.65
C ARG A 249 10.82 -42.22 6.92
N GLY A 250 10.79 -43.56 6.94
CA GLY A 250 10.22 -44.36 8.02
C GLY A 250 8.83 -44.91 7.69
N GLN A 251 8.19 -45.49 8.70
CA GLN A 251 6.82 -45.97 8.58
C GLN A 251 5.84 -44.80 8.33
N TYR A 252 4.69 -45.10 7.74
CA TYR A 252 3.59 -44.15 7.57
C TYR A 252 2.26 -44.91 7.43
N VAL A 253 1.17 -44.28 7.85
CA VAL A 253 -0.19 -44.80 7.63
C VAL A 253 -0.59 -44.58 6.18
N SER A 254 -0.96 -45.66 5.48
CA SER A 254 -1.51 -45.62 4.14
C SER A 254 -3.00 -45.93 4.19
N ILE A 255 -3.81 -45.06 3.57
CA ILE A 255 -5.24 -45.35 3.35
C ILE A 255 -5.33 -46.34 2.19
N THR A 256 -5.89 -47.53 2.45
CA THR A 256 -6.02 -48.61 1.46
C THR A 256 -7.27 -48.44 0.61
N GLN A 257 -8.38 -48.10 1.28
CA GLN A 257 -9.70 -47.91 0.70
C GLN A 257 -10.46 -46.83 1.48
N ILE A 258 -11.35 -46.14 0.80
CA ILE A 258 -12.17 -45.06 1.35
C ILE A 258 -13.48 -44.99 0.58
N GLY A 259 -14.57 -44.80 1.30
CA GLY A 259 -15.90 -44.66 0.72
C GLY A 259 -16.83 -43.87 1.61
N SER A 260 -18.13 -44.00 1.34
CA SER A 260 -19.19 -43.36 2.11
C SER A 260 -19.13 -43.84 3.57
N ARG A 261 -19.79 -43.12 4.47
CA ARG A 261 -19.90 -43.58 5.87
C ARG A 261 -20.70 -44.89 5.99
N GLU A 262 -21.58 -45.16 5.04
CA GLU A 262 -22.45 -46.35 4.99
C GLU A 262 -21.68 -47.61 4.56
N ASP A 263 -20.59 -47.45 3.83
CA ASP A 263 -19.74 -48.57 3.36
C ASP A 263 -19.06 -49.34 4.51
N GLY A 264 -19.05 -48.78 5.73
CA GLY A 264 -18.77 -49.52 6.95
C GLY A 264 -17.34 -50.04 7.12
N TYR A 265 -16.35 -49.44 6.47
CA TYR A 265 -14.94 -49.82 6.65
C TYR A 265 -14.46 -49.63 8.11
N GLN A 266 -13.29 -50.21 8.42
CA GLN A 266 -12.72 -50.34 9.77
C GLN A 266 -12.73 -49.05 10.61
N HIS A 267 -12.47 -47.90 9.99
CA HIS A 267 -12.43 -46.61 10.67
C HIS A 267 -13.38 -45.60 10.03
N LYS A 268 -13.81 -44.62 10.83
CA LYS A 268 -14.72 -43.56 10.40
C LYS A 268 -14.11 -42.18 10.63
N GLY A 269 -14.62 -41.19 9.89
CA GLY A 269 -14.16 -39.82 10.03
C GLY A 269 -14.74 -38.90 8.95
N PHE A 270 -14.04 -37.81 8.69
CA PHE A 270 -14.41 -36.83 7.69
C PHE A 270 -13.26 -36.55 6.74
N LEU A 271 -13.54 -36.66 5.45
CA LEU A 271 -12.65 -36.22 4.39
C LEU A 271 -12.83 -34.71 4.21
N VAL A 272 -11.78 -33.94 4.49
CA VAL A 272 -11.73 -32.49 4.32
C VAL A 272 -10.94 -32.14 3.06
N CYS A 273 -11.68 -31.74 2.03
CA CYS A 273 -11.15 -31.31 0.75
C CYS A 273 -11.08 -29.78 0.73
N SER A 274 -10.07 -29.24 1.40
CA SER A 274 -9.78 -27.80 1.35
C SER A 274 -9.52 -27.31 -0.10
N GLY A 275 -9.73 -26.03 -0.37
CA GLY A 275 -9.67 -25.39 -1.70
C GLY A 275 -8.55 -25.83 -2.66
N ASN A 276 -8.80 -25.59 -3.95
CA ASN A 276 -7.89 -25.92 -5.04
C ASN A 276 -6.83 -24.83 -5.24
N MET A 277 -5.57 -25.21 -5.47
CA MET A 277 -4.48 -24.27 -5.78
C MET A 277 -4.49 -23.79 -7.24
N LEU A 278 -5.53 -24.12 -8.02
CA LEU A 278 -5.74 -23.63 -9.39
C LEU A 278 -6.30 -22.20 -9.45
N GLU A 279 -6.22 -21.41 -8.38
CA GLU A 279 -6.55 -19.96 -8.41
C GLU A 279 -5.71 -19.17 -9.44
N THR A 280 -4.77 -19.80 -10.15
CA THR A 280 -4.19 -19.29 -11.40
C THR A 280 -5.01 -19.78 -12.61
N SER A 281 -5.74 -18.86 -13.21
CA SER A 281 -6.76 -19.01 -14.28
C SER A 281 -6.29 -19.55 -15.64
N ARG A 282 -5.37 -20.52 -15.68
CA ARG A 282 -4.97 -21.16 -16.95
C ARG A 282 -5.86 -22.36 -17.27
N PRO A 283 -6.58 -22.36 -18.41
CA PRO A 283 -7.27 -23.55 -18.89
C PRO A 283 -6.28 -24.72 -19.05
N GLY A 284 -6.63 -25.89 -18.51
CA GLY A 284 -5.83 -27.11 -18.63
C GLY A 284 -4.71 -27.31 -17.60
N GLN A 285 -4.47 -26.36 -16.69
CA GLN A 285 -3.48 -26.55 -15.62
C GLN A 285 -4.02 -27.55 -14.59
N ARG A 286 -3.25 -28.60 -14.30
CA ARG A 286 -3.56 -29.57 -13.22
C ARG A 286 -2.85 -29.16 -11.94
N SER A 287 -3.56 -29.18 -10.82
CA SER A 287 -2.99 -28.97 -9.51
C SER A 287 -1.97 -30.08 -9.22
N PRO A 288 -0.74 -29.75 -8.81
CA PRO A 288 0.24 -30.75 -8.40
C PRO A 288 -0.15 -31.40 -7.06
N ARG A 289 -1.05 -30.75 -6.30
CA ARG A 289 -1.62 -31.32 -5.08
C ARG A 289 -2.49 -32.51 -5.46
N LYS A 290 -2.28 -33.63 -4.77
CA LYS A 290 -3.08 -34.85 -4.95
C LYS A 290 -3.58 -35.41 -3.63
N ASN A 291 -3.59 -34.61 -2.57
CA ASN A 291 -3.88 -35.07 -1.21
C ASN A 291 -4.98 -34.23 -0.54
N HIS A 292 -5.86 -34.92 0.17
CA HIS A 292 -6.90 -34.38 1.06
C HIS A 292 -6.58 -34.73 2.51
N ALA A 293 -7.17 -34.00 3.46
CA ALA A 293 -7.00 -34.28 4.88
C ALA A 293 -8.15 -35.17 5.37
N LEU A 294 -7.87 -36.09 6.28
CA LEU A 294 -8.83 -37.01 6.85
C LEU A 294 -8.79 -36.86 8.37
N VAL A 295 -9.88 -36.34 8.93
CA VAL A 295 -10.05 -36.09 10.37
C VAL A 295 -10.81 -37.26 10.97
N LEU A 296 -10.25 -37.89 12.02
CA LEU A 296 -10.91 -39.01 12.72
C LEU A 296 -12.08 -38.50 13.57
N GLU A 297 -12.94 -39.41 14.01
CA GLU A 297 -14.14 -39.08 14.81
C GLU A 297 -13.84 -38.21 16.04
N SER A 298 -14.87 -37.52 16.53
CA SER A 298 -14.75 -36.69 17.72
C SER A 298 -14.36 -37.53 18.93
N ASN A 299 -13.43 -37.01 19.73
CA ASN A 299 -13.05 -37.61 21.00
C ASN A 299 -14.06 -37.16 22.07
N SER A 300 -15.09 -37.98 22.31
CA SER A 300 -16.13 -37.70 23.31
C SER A 300 -15.62 -37.62 24.74
N ARG A 301 -14.41 -38.13 25.02
CA ARG A 301 -13.76 -38.06 26.34
C ARG A 301 -12.90 -36.81 26.50
N ALA A 302 -12.56 -36.11 25.41
CA ALA A 302 -11.80 -34.88 25.48
C ALA A 302 -12.70 -33.71 25.90
N ALA A 303 -12.19 -32.84 26.78
CA ALA A 303 -12.87 -31.59 27.09
C ALA A 303 -12.99 -30.72 25.83
N ALA A 304 -14.16 -30.11 25.65
CA ALA A 304 -14.36 -29.11 24.61
C ALA A 304 -13.48 -27.88 24.92
N LEU A 305 -12.82 -27.36 23.89
CA LEU A 305 -11.95 -26.19 24.00
C LEU A 305 -12.72 -24.97 23.54
N ARG A 306 -12.78 -23.93 24.37
CA ARG A 306 -13.44 -22.68 23.98
C ARG A 306 -12.66 -22.04 22.82
N ILE A 307 -13.40 -21.58 21.81
CA ILE A 307 -12.86 -20.66 20.82
C ILE A 307 -13.07 -19.26 21.36
N ASP A 308 -11.99 -18.49 21.47
CA ASP A 308 -12.10 -17.09 21.84
C ASP A 308 -12.93 -16.35 20.77
N ASP A 309 -13.87 -15.51 21.21
CA ASP A 309 -14.79 -14.81 20.32
C ASP A 309 -14.04 -13.91 19.33
N ARG A 310 -12.86 -13.42 19.71
CA ARG A 310 -11.95 -12.69 18.82
C ARG A 310 -11.37 -13.58 17.74
N ALA A 311 -10.99 -14.82 18.07
CA ALA A 311 -10.50 -15.77 17.08
C ALA A 311 -11.57 -16.13 16.05
N VAL A 312 -12.85 -16.23 16.48
CA VAL A 312 -14.01 -16.38 15.57
C VAL A 312 -14.13 -15.17 14.64
N GLN A 313 -14.14 -13.96 15.20
CA GLN A 313 -14.28 -12.74 14.42
C GLN A 313 -13.13 -12.55 13.41
N ASP A 314 -11.89 -12.77 13.86
CA ASP A 314 -10.71 -12.62 13.00
C ASP A 314 -10.68 -13.68 11.87
N TYR A 315 -11.21 -14.88 12.13
CA TYR A 315 -11.40 -15.90 11.09
C TYR A 315 -12.43 -15.44 10.04
N LEU A 316 -13.60 -14.95 10.49
CA LEU A 316 -14.67 -14.48 9.61
C LEU A 316 -14.23 -13.28 8.76
N ASP A 317 -13.54 -12.31 9.36
CA ASP A 317 -13.01 -11.14 8.67
C ASP A 317 -11.90 -11.49 7.65
N GLY A 318 -11.18 -12.59 7.90
CA GLY A 318 -10.14 -13.11 7.02
C GLY A 318 -10.64 -13.88 5.78
N LEU A 319 -11.94 -14.14 5.66
CA LEU A 319 -12.50 -14.90 4.54
C LEU A 319 -12.57 -14.08 3.25
N THR A 320 -12.09 -14.68 2.16
CA THR A 320 -12.30 -14.11 0.82
C THR A 320 -13.80 -14.15 0.45
N PRO A 321 -14.28 -13.28 -0.46
CA PRO A 321 -15.65 -13.38 -0.98
C PRO A 321 -15.98 -14.79 -1.48
N PHE A 322 -15.10 -15.38 -2.30
CA PHE A 322 -15.20 -16.78 -2.74
C PHE A 322 -15.36 -17.78 -1.59
N GLN A 323 -14.55 -17.66 -0.53
CA GLN A 323 -14.69 -18.53 0.64
C GLN A 323 -16.00 -18.29 1.37
N ARG A 324 -16.48 -17.04 1.46
CA ARG A 324 -17.78 -16.78 2.06
C ARG A 324 -18.87 -17.46 1.25
N ASP A 325 -18.89 -17.26 -0.05
CA ASP A 325 -19.95 -17.76 -0.92
C ASP A 325 -19.97 -19.29 -1.01
N GLU A 326 -18.83 -19.94 -1.22
CA GLU A 326 -18.75 -21.40 -1.31
C GLU A 326 -18.98 -22.12 0.04
N LEU A 327 -18.76 -21.42 1.16
CA LEU A 327 -18.96 -21.98 2.49
C LEU A 327 -20.33 -21.61 3.08
N ARG A 328 -21.15 -20.78 2.41
CA ARG A 328 -22.51 -20.40 2.88
C ARG A 328 -23.41 -21.62 3.07
N ASP A 329 -23.29 -22.61 2.19
CA ASP A 329 -24.12 -23.82 2.23
C ASP A 329 -23.82 -24.75 3.42
N TRP A 330 -22.74 -24.48 4.17
CA TRP A 330 -22.37 -25.33 5.30
C TRP A 330 -23.25 -25.12 6.53
N SER A 331 -23.80 -23.91 6.68
CA SER A 331 -24.79 -23.56 7.70
C SER A 331 -25.71 -22.46 7.18
N ARG A 332 -27.00 -22.77 6.99
CA ARG A 332 -27.99 -21.79 6.50
C ARG A 332 -28.16 -20.58 7.43
N GLU A 333 -27.98 -20.78 8.73
CA GLU A 333 -28.17 -19.74 9.74
C GLU A 333 -26.87 -18.98 10.08
N ARG A 334 -25.70 -19.63 9.93
CA ARG A 334 -24.41 -19.14 10.46
C ARG A 334 -23.28 -19.11 9.43
N GLY A 335 -23.62 -19.29 8.16
CA GLY A 335 -22.71 -19.23 7.02
C GLY A 335 -21.64 -20.32 7.08
N CYS A 336 -20.37 -19.90 7.11
CA CYS A 336 -19.23 -20.83 7.08
C CYS A 336 -18.94 -21.55 8.40
N LEU A 337 -19.61 -21.18 9.50
CA LEU A 337 -19.51 -21.86 10.80
C LEU A 337 -20.71 -22.79 10.94
N GLY A 338 -20.46 -24.10 11.13
CA GLY A 338 -21.52 -25.10 11.25
C GLY A 338 -21.20 -26.12 12.35
N ASP A 339 -22.24 -26.53 13.08
CA ASP A 339 -22.12 -27.55 14.12
C ASP A 339 -21.68 -28.89 13.50
N GLY A 340 -20.76 -29.58 14.17
CA GLY A 340 -20.17 -30.84 13.70
C GLY A 340 -19.24 -30.71 12.49
N LYS A 341 -18.91 -29.49 12.03
CA LYS A 341 -17.98 -29.31 10.91
C LYS A 341 -16.52 -29.47 11.35
N PRO A 342 -15.71 -30.27 10.63
CA PRO A 342 -14.31 -30.47 10.97
C PRO A 342 -13.47 -29.22 10.70
N VAL A 343 -12.62 -28.88 11.66
CA VAL A 343 -11.69 -27.74 11.62
C VAL A 343 -10.29 -28.17 12.06
N PHE A 344 -9.31 -27.37 11.69
CA PHE A 344 -7.95 -27.43 12.16
C PHE A 344 -7.68 -26.23 13.05
N TYR A 345 -6.94 -26.41 14.12
CA TYR A 345 -6.74 -25.36 15.11
C TYR A 345 -5.38 -25.43 15.79
N VAL A 346 -4.98 -24.30 16.38
CA VAL A 346 -3.87 -24.20 17.33
C VAL A 346 -4.45 -23.67 18.63
N ALA A 347 -4.05 -24.28 19.74
CA ALA A 347 -4.52 -23.93 21.08
C ALA A 347 -3.35 -23.67 22.03
N GLU A 348 -3.55 -22.73 22.96
CA GLU A 348 -2.68 -22.48 24.10
C GLU A 348 -3.45 -22.86 25.37
N GLY A 349 -3.00 -23.90 26.07
CA GLY A 349 -3.76 -24.47 27.18
C GLY A 349 -5.14 -24.98 26.74
N SER A 350 -6.20 -24.44 27.33
CA SER A 350 -7.61 -24.78 27.04
C SER A 350 -8.28 -23.86 26.02
N GLU A 351 -7.55 -22.91 25.44
CA GLU A 351 -8.10 -21.86 24.59
C GLU A 351 -7.61 -21.99 23.14
N VAL A 352 -8.54 -21.95 22.20
CA VAL A 352 -8.22 -21.98 20.77
C VAL A 352 -7.89 -20.56 20.29
N ILE A 353 -6.62 -20.35 19.92
CA ILE A 353 -6.11 -19.05 19.48
C ILE A 353 -6.23 -18.82 17.98
N PHE A 354 -6.25 -19.91 17.18
CA PHE A 354 -6.46 -19.87 15.75
C PHE A 354 -7.16 -21.13 15.24
N PHE A 355 -8.02 -21.00 14.24
CA PHE A 355 -8.60 -22.14 13.55
C PHE A 355 -8.92 -21.84 12.07
N GLY A 356 -9.19 -22.90 11.32
CA GLY A 356 -9.69 -22.81 9.95
C GLY A 356 -9.97 -24.18 9.33
N HIS A 357 -10.55 -24.18 8.13
CA HIS A 357 -10.99 -25.41 7.45
C HIS A 357 -9.91 -26.07 6.56
N CYS A 358 -8.65 -25.70 6.76
CA CYS A 358 -7.50 -26.28 6.08
C CYS A 358 -6.34 -26.34 7.07
N PRO A 359 -5.54 -27.42 7.15
CA PRO A 359 -4.46 -27.52 8.13
C PRO A 359 -3.36 -26.47 7.93
N ASN A 360 -3.22 -25.94 6.72
CA ASN A 360 -2.31 -24.86 6.39
C ASN A 360 -3.09 -23.53 6.31
N PHE A 361 -3.86 -23.16 7.34
CA PHE A 361 -4.70 -21.96 7.29
C PHE A 361 -3.88 -20.65 7.28
N ARG A 362 -4.54 -19.52 6.96
CA ARG A 362 -3.91 -18.19 7.00
C ARG A 362 -3.98 -17.67 8.45
N PHE A 363 -2.93 -17.02 8.92
CA PHE A 363 -2.90 -16.43 10.27
C PHE A 363 -3.08 -14.92 10.16
N PRO A 364 -3.95 -14.31 10.97
CA PRO A 364 -3.93 -12.87 11.13
C PRO A 364 -2.62 -12.45 11.80
N ALA A 365 -2.02 -11.36 11.31
CA ALA A 365 -0.98 -10.71 12.08
C ALA A 365 -1.58 -10.14 13.36
N ARG A 366 -0.95 -10.43 14.51
CA ARG A 366 -1.47 -10.07 15.83
C ARG A 366 -0.80 -8.79 16.30
N VAL A 367 -1.60 -7.85 16.81
CA VAL A 367 -1.13 -6.67 17.54
C VAL A 367 -1.81 -6.62 18.90
N ARG A 368 -1.16 -5.97 19.86
CA ARG A 368 -1.74 -5.73 21.17
C ARG A 368 -2.68 -4.54 21.08
N ASP A 369 -3.94 -4.76 21.42
CA ASP A 369 -4.93 -3.69 21.46
C ASP A 369 -4.60 -2.70 22.58
N ARG A 370 -4.53 -1.41 22.25
CA ARG A 370 -4.11 -0.37 23.20
C ARG A 370 -5.09 -0.16 24.36
N LYS A 371 -6.38 -0.42 24.15
CA LYS A 371 -7.43 -0.20 25.16
C LYS A 371 -7.57 -1.41 26.08
N SER A 372 -7.64 -2.61 25.50
CA SER A 372 -7.91 -3.86 26.24
C SER A 372 -6.66 -4.63 26.65
N GLY A 373 -5.50 -4.32 26.06
CA GLY A 373 -4.25 -5.06 26.27
C GLY A 373 -4.23 -6.48 25.66
N LYS A 374 -5.35 -6.94 25.07
CA LYS A 374 -5.48 -8.26 24.45
C LYS A 374 -4.92 -8.28 23.03
N LEU A 375 -4.51 -9.46 22.55
CA LEU A 375 -4.09 -9.63 21.17
C LEU A 375 -5.30 -9.69 20.24
N ARG A 376 -5.22 -9.00 19.10
CA ARG A 376 -6.22 -9.07 18.01
C ARG A 376 -5.57 -9.01 16.65
N ALA A 377 -6.32 -9.38 15.61
CA ALA A 377 -5.85 -9.17 14.25
C ALA A 377 -5.59 -7.68 13.96
N ALA A 378 -4.47 -7.44 13.27
CA ALA A 378 -4.03 -6.12 12.85
C ALA A 378 -4.90 -5.60 11.70
N ASN A 379 -5.16 -4.29 11.73
CA ASN A 379 -5.83 -3.56 10.67
C ASN A 379 -4.94 -2.40 10.19
N PRO A 380 -5.26 -1.76 9.06
CA PRO A 380 -4.48 -0.62 8.56
C PRO A 380 -4.29 0.53 9.58
N ALA A 381 -5.26 0.77 10.46
CA ALA A 381 -5.20 1.85 11.46
C ALA A 381 -4.12 1.63 12.53
N ASP A 382 -3.81 0.37 12.83
CA ASP A 382 -2.75 0.03 13.79
C ASP A 382 -1.39 0.57 13.36
N PHE A 383 -1.14 0.64 12.05
CA PHE A 383 0.12 1.11 11.46
C PHE A 383 0.13 2.62 11.15
N VAL A 384 -0.89 3.36 11.57
CA VAL A 384 -0.89 4.83 11.49
C VAL A 384 -0.40 5.39 12.83
N PRO A 385 0.64 6.25 12.83
CA PRO A 385 1.11 6.87 14.06
C PRO A 385 -0.02 7.63 14.80
N PRO A 386 -0.14 7.47 16.13
CA PRO A 386 -1.19 8.13 16.92
C PRO A 386 -1.22 9.65 16.73
N GLU A 387 -0.04 10.26 16.62
CA GLU A 387 0.15 11.70 16.40
C GLU A 387 -0.48 12.22 15.08
N VAL A 388 -0.77 11.33 14.12
CA VAL A 388 -1.34 11.65 12.81
C VAL A 388 -2.84 11.30 12.70
N LEU A 389 -3.33 10.33 13.48
CA LEU A 389 -4.77 10.03 13.53
C LEU A 389 -5.56 11.22 14.09
N ALA A 390 -5.06 11.80 15.19
CA ALA A 390 -5.46 13.09 15.77
C ALA A 390 -6.97 13.42 15.69
N GLU A 391 -7.85 12.46 16.02
CA GLU A 391 -9.31 12.49 15.79
C GLU A 391 -9.99 13.77 16.31
N SER A 392 -9.49 14.33 17.42
CA SER A 392 -10.01 15.54 18.06
C SER A 392 -9.57 16.86 17.41
N LYS A 393 -8.40 16.93 16.74
CA LYS A 393 -7.86 18.18 16.20
C LYS A 393 -8.64 18.64 14.96
N THR A 394 -8.60 19.93 14.65
CA THR A 394 -9.12 20.47 13.37
C THR A 394 -7.93 20.91 12.52
N ASP A 395 -7.70 20.29 11.36
CA ASP A 395 -6.65 20.70 10.44
C ASP A 395 -7.17 21.68 9.37
N LEU A 396 -6.28 22.17 8.50
CA LEU A 396 -6.65 23.14 7.45
C LEU A 396 -7.68 22.56 6.46
N ALA A 397 -7.61 21.26 6.14
CA ALA A 397 -8.57 20.65 5.23
C ALA A 397 -9.96 20.58 5.88
N ASP A 398 -10.03 20.21 7.16
CA ASP A 398 -11.28 20.23 7.93
C ASP A 398 -11.83 21.66 8.04
N ALA A 399 -10.98 22.65 8.33
CA ALA A 399 -11.39 24.05 8.46
C ALA A 399 -12.00 24.61 7.17
N ILE A 400 -11.41 24.28 6.00
CA ILE A 400 -11.84 24.79 4.69
C ILE A 400 -13.06 24.02 4.17
N PHE A 401 -12.97 22.68 4.18
CA PHE A 401 -13.92 21.81 3.46
C PHE A 401 -15.03 21.23 4.35
N GLY A 402 -14.96 21.45 5.66
CA GLY A 402 -15.88 20.90 6.66
C GLY A 402 -15.54 19.46 7.05
N TRP A 403 -16.26 18.96 8.06
CA TRP A 403 -16.11 17.59 8.58
C TRP A 403 -17.44 17.03 9.09
N VAL A 404 -17.48 15.69 9.13
CA VAL A 404 -18.43 14.91 9.93
C VAL A 404 -17.58 13.88 10.66
N LYS A 405 -17.55 13.97 11.99
CA LYS A 405 -16.80 13.11 12.89
C LYS A 405 -17.78 12.29 13.73
N ASP A 406 -17.31 11.18 14.28
CA ASP A 406 -18.11 10.35 15.16
C ASP A 406 -18.48 11.14 16.43
N GLY A 407 -19.78 11.19 16.75
CA GLY A 407 -20.30 11.93 17.91
C GLY A 407 -19.77 11.43 19.25
N THR A 408 -19.21 10.21 19.30
CA THR A 408 -18.58 9.66 20.51
C THR A 408 -17.20 10.26 20.81
N VAL A 409 -16.60 11.00 19.86
CA VAL A 409 -15.29 11.64 20.01
C VAL A 409 -15.38 12.98 20.77
N PHE A 410 -16.56 13.61 20.79
CA PHE A 410 -16.79 14.91 21.40
C PHE A 410 -17.80 14.82 22.54
N SER A 411 -17.60 15.60 23.61
CA SER A 411 -18.56 15.72 24.71
C SER A 411 -19.85 16.44 24.29
N ASP A 412 -19.77 17.24 23.22
CA ASP A 412 -20.90 17.95 22.61
C ASP A 412 -21.07 17.50 21.15
N ALA A 413 -22.23 16.93 20.84
CA ALA A 413 -22.57 16.45 19.50
C ALA A 413 -22.59 17.58 18.45
N SER A 414 -22.79 18.83 18.85
CA SER A 414 -22.73 19.99 17.95
C SER A 414 -21.34 20.20 17.34
N GLN A 415 -20.28 19.72 18.00
CA GLN A 415 -18.89 19.79 17.55
C GLN A 415 -18.51 18.66 16.58
N ALA A 416 -19.35 17.63 16.49
CA ALA A 416 -19.08 16.47 15.64
C ALA A 416 -19.20 16.79 14.14
N GLN A 417 -19.86 17.89 13.75
CA GLN A 417 -20.06 18.23 12.36
C GLN A 417 -19.89 19.72 12.09
N ARG A 418 -19.35 20.07 10.92
CA ARG A 418 -19.28 21.45 10.45
C ARG A 418 -19.35 21.51 8.93
N ALA A 419 -20.18 22.43 8.43
CA ALA A 419 -20.26 22.72 7.00
C ALA A 419 -18.92 23.29 6.48
N GLY A 420 -18.57 22.96 5.23
CA GLY A 420 -17.45 23.59 4.55
C GLY A 420 -17.70 25.07 4.26
N ARG A 421 -16.62 25.82 4.08
CA ARG A 421 -16.64 27.24 3.67
C ARG A 421 -16.30 27.43 2.19
N VAL A 422 -16.30 26.34 1.43
CA VAL A 422 -16.02 26.32 -0.01
C VAL A 422 -17.08 25.51 -0.76
N SER A 423 -17.44 25.98 -1.94
CA SER A 423 -18.36 25.30 -2.87
C SER A 423 -17.73 25.22 -4.25
N PHE A 424 -17.69 24.01 -4.83
CA PHE A 424 -17.09 23.74 -6.12
C PHE A 424 -18.19 23.56 -7.16
N GLY A 425 -18.23 24.44 -8.16
CA GLY A 425 -19.08 24.26 -9.33
C GLY A 425 -18.48 23.25 -10.31
N ASP A 426 -19.33 22.64 -11.13
CA ASP A 426 -18.91 21.73 -12.20
C ASP A 426 -18.04 22.46 -13.22
N ALA A 427 -16.95 21.82 -13.65
CA ALA A 427 -16.09 22.34 -14.71
C ALA A 427 -16.73 21.99 -16.06
N ARG A 428 -17.16 23.02 -16.79
CA ARG A 428 -17.86 22.92 -18.07
C ARG A 428 -16.88 22.88 -19.23
N PHE A 429 -17.17 22.05 -20.23
CA PHE A 429 -16.41 22.00 -21.48
C PHE A 429 -16.32 23.38 -22.14
N VAL A 430 -15.14 23.73 -22.65
CA VAL A 430 -14.86 25.00 -23.33
C VAL A 430 -14.40 24.75 -24.76
N SER A 431 -13.37 23.94 -24.95
CA SER A 431 -12.77 23.68 -26.26
C SER A 431 -11.95 22.39 -26.25
N ALA A 432 -11.54 21.94 -27.43
CA ALA A 432 -10.61 20.83 -27.60
C ALA A 432 -9.67 21.10 -28.78
N ARG A 433 -8.38 20.73 -28.65
CA ARG A 433 -7.37 20.96 -29.70
C ARG A 433 -7.43 19.93 -30.85
N GLN A 434 -7.65 18.66 -30.52
CA GLN A 434 -7.57 17.53 -31.48
C GLN A 434 -8.78 16.58 -31.34
N GLY A 435 -9.95 17.18 -31.13
CA GLY A 435 -11.19 16.50 -30.82
C GLY A 435 -11.33 16.13 -29.34
N VAL A 436 -12.53 15.71 -28.94
CA VAL A 436 -12.89 15.51 -27.53
C VAL A 436 -12.65 14.07 -27.09
N TRP A 437 -13.17 13.11 -27.83
CA TRP A 437 -13.21 11.71 -27.40
C TRP A 437 -11.98 10.95 -27.88
N TYR A 438 -11.43 10.10 -27.02
CA TYR A 438 -10.25 9.28 -27.33
C TYR A 438 -10.48 8.45 -28.59
N GLN A 439 -11.65 7.81 -28.68
CA GLN A 439 -12.13 7.12 -29.86
C GLN A 439 -13.67 7.00 -29.80
N PRO A 440 -14.36 6.70 -30.91
CA PRO A 440 -15.83 6.69 -30.97
C PRO A 440 -16.49 5.47 -30.31
N GLN A 441 -15.75 4.43 -29.95
CA GLN A 441 -16.26 3.22 -29.29
C GLN A 441 -15.62 3.02 -27.92
N PRO A 442 -16.29 2.40 -26.94
CA PRO A 442 -15.67 2.09 -25.64
C PRO A 442 -14.31 1.39 -25.79
N VAL A 443 -13.29 1.87 -25.08
CA VAL A 443 -12.02 1.16 -24.93
C VAL A 443 -12.14 0.20 -23.75
N THR A 444 -11.62 -1.02 -23.92
CA THR A 444 -11.43 -1.95 -22.80
C THR A 444 -10.07 -1.68 -22.17
N LEU A 445 -10.04 -1.27 -20.90
CA LEU A 445 -8.80 -0.94 -20.21
C LEU A 445 -8.02 -2.18 -19.78
N HIS A 446 -6.69 -2.06 -19.69
CA HIS A 446 -5.86 -2.98 -18.90
C HIS A 446 -6.46 -3.20 -17.50
N THR A 447 -6.18 -4.36 -16.92
CA THR A 447 -6.71 -4.71 -15.60
C THR A 447 -6.26 -3.70 -14.55
N LEU A 448 -7.23 -3.00 -13.93
CA LEU A 448 -6.95 -2.05 -12.87
C LEU A 448 -6.68 -2.80 -11.55
N GLY A 449 -5.40 -3.00 -11.25
CA GLY A 449 -4.96 -3.74 -10.06
C GLY A 449 -5.41 -3.09 -8.74
N GLY A 450 -5.95 -3.91 -7.84
CA GLY A 450 -6.17 -3.55 -6.43
C GLY A 450 -4.89 -3.64 -5.58
N PRO A 451 -4.93 -3.20 -4.31
CA PRO A 451 -3.84 -3.43 -3.36
C PRO A 451 -3.45 -4.91 -3.30
N LYS A 452 -2.17 -5.19 -3.10
CA LYS A 452 -1.64 -6.55 -2.92
C LYS A 452 -1.22 -6.70 -1.45
N PRO A 453 -2.09 -7.17 -0.54
CA PRO A 453 -1.77 -7.23 0.88
C PRO A 453 -0.51 -8.06 1.18
N THR A 454 -0.21 -9.08 0.38
CA THR A 454 1.02 -9.88 0.59
C THR A 454 2.33 -9.13 0.27
N THR A 455 2.25 -7.96 -0.37
CA THR A 455 3.37 -7.08 -0.75
C THR A 455 3.61 -6.01 0.32
N PHE A 456 3.66 -6.42 1.59
CA PHE A 456 3.82 -5.51 2.74
C PHE A 456 5.03 -4.57 2.60
N GLN A 457 6.10 -5.00 1.92
CA GLN A 457 7.33 -4.24 1.80
C GLN A 457 7.21 -2.99 0.90
N HIS A 458 6.11 -2.89 0.13
CA HIS A 458 5.76 -1.65 -0.58
C HIS A 458 4.95 -0.69 0.31
N TYR A 459 4.20 -1.22 1.29
CA TYR A 459 3.23 -0.45 2.06
C TYR A 459 3.71 -0.05 3.45
N LEU A 460 4.72 -0.74 3.99
CA LEU A 460 5.32 -0.44 5.29
C LEU A 460 6.67 0.25 5.14
N VAL A 461 6.96 1.14 6.08
CA VAL A 461 8.26 1.79 6.20
C VAL A 461 9.34 0.77 6.61
N GLN A 462 10.45 0.74 5.87
CA GLN A 462 11.62 -0.10 6.13
C GLN A 462 12.70 0.82 6.69
N ASP A 463 12.82 0.88 8.02
CA ASP A 463 13.79 1.75 8.69
C ASP A 463 15.01 0.94 9.14
N LYS A 464 16.14 1.12 8.44
CA LYS A 464 17.39 0.41 8.74
C LYS A 464 17.87 0.67 10.17
N ARG A 465 17.55 1.83 10.76
CA ARG A 465 17.92 2.18 12.15
C ARG A 465 17.11 1.39 13.18
N ARG A 466 16.00 0.77 12.76
CA ARG A 466 15.14 -0.12 13.53
C ARG A 466 15.44 -1.60 13.27
N GLY A 467 16.46 -1.90 12.48
CA GLY A 467 16.79 -3.26 12.07
C GLY A 467 15.99 -3.76 10.86
N HIS A 468 15.28 -2.89 10.15
CA HIS A 468 14.54 -3.24 8.93
C HIS A 468 15.27 -2.74 7.69
N ASP A 469 16.31 -3.47 7.29
CA ASP A 469 17.18 -3.08 6.17
C ASP A 469 16.53 -3.44 4.82
N PRO A 470 16.24 -2.45 3.95
CA PRO A 470 15.66 -2.71 2.63
C PRO A 470 16.52 -3.60 1.73
N ASP A 471 17.82 -3.75 2.04
CA ASP A 471 18.80 -4.58 1.35
C ASP A 471 19.00 -5.96 2.01
N ASP A 472 18.34 -6.27 3.13
CA ASP A 472 18.33 -7.59 3.79
C ASP A 472 16.91 -8.15 3.92
N LYS A 473 16.60 -9.21 3.17
CA LYS A 473 15.25 -9.74 2.97
C LYS A 473 14.66 -10.32 4.26
N ALA A 474 15.50 -10.92 5.09
CA ALA A 474 15.06 -11.54 6.35
C ALA A 474 14.69 -10.49 7.40
N SER A 475 15.25 -9.28 7.29
CA SER A 475 15.07 -8.19 8.24
C SER A 475 13.84 -7.30 7.98
N LEU A 476 13.20 -7.46 6.82
CA LEU A 476 12.13 -6.56 6.38
C LEU A 476 10.96 -6.50 7.38
N ALA A 477 10.52 -5.28 7.68
CA ALA A 477 9.28 -5.05 8.41
C ALA A 477 8.09 -5.60 7.61
N HIS A 478 7.20 -6.33 8.28
CA HIS A 478 6.01 -6.96 7.73
C HIS A 478 4.81 -6.69 8.63
N TYR A 479 3.60 -7.14 8.27
CA TYR A 479 2.41 -6.84 9.08
C TYR A 479 2.39 -7.48 10.47
N GLY A 480 3.35 -8.35 10.79
CA GLY A 480 3.54 -8.89 12.14
C GLY A 480 4.61 -8.13 12.95
N THR A 481 5.30 -7.18 12.33
CA THR A 481 6.17 -6.22 13.00
C THR A 481 5.31 -5.25 13.81
N THR A 482 5.79 -4.83 14.96
CA THR A 482 5.00 -4.00 15.87
C THR A 482 4.81 -2.59 15.29
N PRO A 483 3.65 -1.94 15.54
CA PRO A 483 3.43 -0.54 15.14
C PRO A 483 4.44 0.47 15.68
N GLU A 484 5.18 0.11 16.74
CA GLU A 484 6.24 0.92 17.31
C GLU A 484 7.54 0.87 16.48
N GLU A 485 7.71 -0.17 15.67
CA GLU A 485 8.89 -0.42 14.82
C GLU A 485 8.66 0.00 13.36
N THR A 486 7.41 -0.06 12.88
CA THR A 486 7.05 0.31 11.51
C THR A 486 5.70 1.00 11.41
N ALA A 487 5.46 1.68 10.29
CA ALA A 487 4.22 2.39 9.99
C ALA A 487 3.85 2.24 8.51
N ILE A 488 2.63 2.59 8.13
CA ILE A 488 2.28 2.73 6.72
C ILE A 488 3.10 3.84 6.06
N ARG A 489 3.41 3.68 4.77
CA ARG A 489 4.26 4.62 4.02
C ARG A 489 3.66 6.01 3.83
N GLY A 490 2.33 6.15 3.86
CA GLY A 490 1.64 7.43 3.75
C GLY A 490 0.63 7.53 2.62
N HIS A 491 0.47 8.72 2.03
CA HIS A 491 -0.55 8.98 1.02
C HIS A 491 -0.13 8.39 -0.33
N LYS A 492 -0.89 7.41 -0.82
CA LYS A 492 -0.64 6.75 -2.10
C LYS A 492 -1.01 7.67 -3.27
N LEU A 493 -0.06 7.99 -4.13
CA LEU A 493 -0.26 8.70 -5.40
C LEU A 493 0.21 7.83 -6.58
N TYR A 494 -0.19 8.20 -7.80
CA TYR A 494 0.19 7.51 -9.03
C TYR A 494 1.11 8.37 -9.89
N TRP A 495 2.10 7.75 -10.52
CA TRP A 495 3.04 8.42 -11.43
C TRP A 495 2.35 8.89 -12.71
N HIS A 496 2.83 10.00 -13.27
CA HIS A 496 2.53 10.39 -14.65
C HIS A 496 3.32 9.51 -15.64
N ARG A 497 2.73 9.26 -16.82
CA ARG A 497 3.30 8.40 -17.86
C ARG A 497 3.24 9.05 -19.25
N GLY A 498 3.35 10.38 -19.29
CA GLY A 498 3.25 11.15 -20.52
C GLY A 498 1.82 11.30 -21.04
N ALA A 499 1.72 11.98 -22.18
CA ALA A 499 0.45 12.35 -22.80
C ALA A 499 -0.29 11.18 -23.46
N ASN A 500 0.42 10.13 -23.86
CA ASN A 500 -0.12 8.98 -24.59
C ASN A 500 0.24 7.66 -23.89
N PRO A 501 -0.29 7.40 -22.68
CA PRO A 501 -0.04 6.14 -22.00
C PRO A 501 -0.71 4.97 -22.73
N ASP A 502 -0.11 3.78 -22.64
CA ASP A 502 -0.76 2.53 -23.06
C ASP A 502 -1.84 2.14 -22.03
N ILE A 503 -3.09 2.14 -22.48
CA ILE A 503 -4.27 1.95 -21.64
C ILE A 503 -5.13 0.74 -22.01
N GLU A 504 -4.93 0.16 -23.19
CA GLU A 504 -5.87 -0.82 -23.77
C GLU A 504 -5.49 -2.27 -23.43
N ALA A 505 -6.49 -3.05 -23.04
CA ALA A 505 -6.29 -4.44 -22.67
C ALA A 505 -5.65 -5.28 -23.79
N THR A 506 -4.63 -6.04 -23.43
CA THR A 506 -3.99 -7.01 -24.32
C THR A 506 -4.92 -8.17 -24.68
N ALA A 507 -4.60 -8.91 -25.75
CA ALA A 507 -5.35 -10.12 -26.12
C ALA A 507 -5.43 -11.16 -24.98
N LYS A 508 -4.36 -11.27 -24.17
CA LYS A 508 -4.31 -12.16 -23.00
C LYS A 508 -5.28 -11.72 -21.91
N GLU A 509 -5.39 -10.41 -21.66
CA GLU A 509 -6.32 -9.88 -20.67
C GLU A 509 -7.77 -10.05 -21.10
N ARG A 510 -8.06 -9.88 -22.39
CA ARG A 510 -9.40 -10.07 -22.97
C ARG A 510 -9.92 -11.49 -22.83
N ALA A 511 -9.06 -12.48 -22.55
CA ALA A 511 -9.48 -13.84 -22.18
C ALA A 511 -10.11 -13.94 -20.77
N HIS A 512 -10.03 -12.87 -19.96
CA HIS A 512 -10.61 -12.78 -18.61
C HIS A 512 -11.53 -11.56 -18.49
N PRO A 513 -12.63 -11.51 -19.28
CA PRO A 513 -13.41 -10.30 -19.48
C PRO A 513 -14.06 -9.78 -18.20
N THR A 514 -14.34 -10.62 -17.20
CA THR A 514 -14.95 -10.20 -15.92
C THR A 514 -14.12 -9.16 -15.18
N GLN A 515 -12.79 -9.23 -15.30
CA GLN A 515 -11.84 -8.32 -14.63
C GLN A 515 -11.65 -6.98 -15.34
N LEU A 516 -12.16 -6.84 -16.57
CA LEU A 516 -11.94 -5.67 -17.41
C LEU A 516 -13.06 -4.64 -17.28
N THR A 517 -12.69 -3.37 -17.46
CA THR A 517 -13.60 -2.23 -17.45
C THR A 517 -13.58 -1.54 -18.80
N GLU A 518 -14.74 -1.13 -19.29
CA GLU A 518 -14.88 -0.33 -20.50
C GLU A 518 -15.10 1.14 -20.15
N VAL A 519 -14.51 2.03 -20.94
CA VAL A 519 -14.61 3.48 -20.75
C VAL A 519 -14.61 4.23 -22.09
N ILE A 520 -15.17 5.43 -22.10
CA ILE A 520 -15.03 6.42 -23.19
C ILE A 520 -14.25 7.62 -22.61
N PRO A 521 -12.92 7.64 -22.71
CA PRO A 521 -12.10 8.70 -22.14
C PRO A 521 -12.04 9.93 -23.05
N LEU A 522 -11.71 11.07 -22.45
CA LEU A 522 -11.34 12.29 -23.16
C LEU A 522 -9.90 12.20 -23.66
N LYS A 523 -9.60 12.87 -24.77
CA LYS A 523 -8.23 13.09 -25.26
C LYS A 523 -7.46 14.10 -24.40
N PRO A 524 -6.12 14.13 -24.52
CA PRO A 524 -5.33 15.32 -24.17
C PRO A 524 -5.78 16.56 -24.97
N GLY A 525 -5.64 17.75 -24.40
CA GLY A 525 -5.96 19.04 -25.01
C GLY A 525 -7.44 19.44 -24.93
N VAL A 526 -8.25 18.80 -24.09
CA VAL A 526 -9.65 19.18 -23.81
C VAL A 526 -9.68 20.13 -22.63
N ALA A 527 -10.27 21.31 -22.84
CA ALA A 527 -10.30 22.40 -21.87
C ALA A 527 -11.67 22.56 -21.22
N PHE A 528 -11.65 22.86 -19.92
CA PHE A 528 -12.80 23.10 -19.07
C PHE A 528 -12.63 24.40 -18.28
N SER A 529 -13.75 25.01 -17.89
CA SER A 529 -13.79 26.15 -16.98
C SER A 529 -14.72 25.86 -15.82
N GLY A 530 -14.29 26.16 -14.60
CA GLY A 530 -15.12 26.03 -13.40
C GLY A 530 -14.88 27.17 -12.42
N ARG A 531 -15.67 27.17 -11.34
CA ARG A 531 -15.62 28.20 -10.29
C ARG A 531 -15.67 27.57 -8.91
N ILE A 532 -14.88 28.11 -7.99
CA ILE A 532 -14.90 27.76 -6.56
C ILE A 532 -15.32 29.00 -5.80
N HIS A 533 -16.45 28.93 -5.08
CA HIS A 533 -16.86 29.97 -4.16
C HIS A 533 -16.30 29.69 -2.78
N PHE A 534 -15.90 30.74 -2.05
CA PHE A 534 -15.43 30.61 -0.68
C PHE A 534 -15.89 31.76 0.21
N GLU A 535 -16.01 31.47 1.50
CA GLU A 535 -16.61 32.35 2.50
C GLU A 535 -15.71 32.44 3.74
N ASN A 536 -15.35 33.65 4.16
CA ASN A 536 -14.58 33.92 5.38
C ASN A 536 -13.36 33.00 5.56
N LEU A 537 -12.54 32.83 4.52
CA LEU A 537 -11.26 32.11 4.63
C LEU A 537 -10.18 33.08 5.09
N ARG A 538 -9.40 32.69 6.09
CA ARG A 538 -8.18 33.42 6.47
C ARG A 538 -7.12 33.31 5.38
N GLU A 539 -6.08 34.14 5.47
CA GLU A 539 -5.01 34.16 4.48
C GLU A 539 -4.34 32.79 4.30
N GLU A 540 -4.06 32.08 5.39
CA GLU A 540 -3.44 30.75 5.36
C GLU A 540 -4.37 29.67 4.80
N GLU A 541 -5.69 29.83 4.95
CA GLU A 541 -6.70 28.89 4.46
C GLU A 541 -6.93 29.08 2.96
N LEU A 542 -7.05 30.34 2.51
CA LEU A 542 -7.12 30.69 1.10
C LEU A 542 -5.79 30.35 0.39
N GLY A 543 -4.66 30.59 1.06
CA GLY A 543 -3.33 30.21 0.60
C GLY A 543 -3.18 28.72 0.37
N ALA A 544 -3.71 27.87 1.28
CA ALA A 544 -3.70 26.42 1.10
C ALA A 544 -4.49 26.00 -0.14
N LEU A 545 -5.66 26.62 -0.38
CA LEU A 545 -6.50 26.35 -1.55
C LEU A 545 -5.79 26.73 -2.85
N LEU A 546 -5.18 27.93 -2.90
CA LEU A 546 -4.42 28.43 -4.05
C LEU A 546 -3.18 27.58 -4.31
N TRP A 547 -2.40 27.26 -3.27
CA TRP A 547 -1.22 26.39 -3.38
C TRP A 547 -1.59 25.04 -4.01
N ALA A 548 -2.70 24.44 -3.58
CA ALA A 548 -3.16 23.16 -4.13
C ALA A 548 -3.67 23.27 -5.58
N LEU A 549 -4.23 24.42 -5.97
CA LEU A 549 -4.72 24.66 -7.33
C LEU A 549 -3.59 24.93 -8.32
N THR A 550 -2.60 25.75 -7.96
CA THR A 550 -1.56 26.21 -8.89
C THR A 550 -0.28 25.40 -8.79
N LEU A 551 -0.03 24.73 -7.67
CA LEU A 551 1.21 24.01 -7.33
C LEU A 551 2.43 24.95 -7.31
N PRO A 552 3.46 24.70 -6.49
CA PRO A 552 4.65 25.53 -6.49
C PRO A 552 5.38 25.39 -7.83
N ALA A 553 5.77 26.52 -8.42
CA ALA A 553 6.66 26.53 -9.56
C ALA A 553 8.10 26.24 -9.10
N ASP A 554 8.76 25.32 -9.79
CA ASP A 554 10.21 25.10 -9.70
C ASP A 554 10.81 25.31 -11.09
N ASP A 555 11.98 25.96 -11.16
CA ASP A 555 12.64 26.26 -12.43
C ASP A 555 12.88 24.98 -13.25
N GLY A 556 12.45 25.00 -14.51
CA GLY A 556 12.60 23.89 -15.44
C GLY A 556 11.68 22.69 -15.18
N LYS A 557 10.76 22.74 -14.21
CA LYS A 557 9.81 21.66 -13.92
C LYS A 557 8.37 22.08 -14.18
N ALA A 558 7.60 21.14 -14.73
CA ALA A 558 6.16 21.26 -14.84
C ALA A 558 5.49 20.28 -13.89
N TYR A 559 4.42 20.72 -13.23
CA TYR A 559 3.59 19.86 -12.38
C TYR A 559 2.18 19.73 -12.95
N ARG A 560 1.58 18.55 -12.78
CA ARG A 560 0.19 18.26 -13.19
C ARG A 560 -0.57 17.53 -12.11
N HIS A 561 -1.85 17.84 -11.98
CA HIS A 561 -2.76 17.15 -11.09
C HIS A 561 -3.19 15.79 -11.66
N LYS A 562 -3.73 14.92 -10.80
CA LYS A 562 -4.23 13.58 -11.17
C LYS A 562 -5.74 13.46 -10.88
N LEU A 563 -6.56 13.58 -11.91
CA LEU A 563 -8.02 13.57 -11.86
C LEU A 563 -8.62 12.30 -12.48
N GLY A 564 -9.77 11.86 -11.96
CA GLY A 564 -10.55 10.77 -12.55
C GLY A 564 -10.05 9.36 -12.24
N MET A 565 -10.62 8.40 -12.96
CA MET A 565 -10.30 6.97 -12.90
C MET A 565 -9.15 6.63 -13.88
N GLY A 566 -8.59 5.42 -13.78
CA GLY A 566 -7.50 5.00 -14.66
C GLY A 566 -6.11 5.53 -14.30
N LYS A 567 -5.96 6.20 -13.15
CA LYS A 567 -4.66 6.72 -12.65
C LYS A 567 -3.51 5.70 -12.70
N PRO A 568 -3.69 4.41 -12.37
CA PRO A 568 -2.63 3.40 -12.45
C PRO A 568 -2.10 3.15 -13.87
N LEU A 569 -2.87 3.48 -14.90
CA LEU A 569 -2.48 3.32 -16.30
C LEU A 569 -1.75 4.56 -16.84
N GLY A 570 -1.66 5.64 -16.06
CA GLY A 570 -1.06 6.91 -16.49
C GLY A 570 -2.09 7.99 -16.84
N MET A 571 -3.38 7.62 -16.93
CA MET A 571 -4.48 8.56 -17.18
C MET A 571 -4.63 9.63 -16.10
N GLY A 572 -5.36 10.69 -16.43
CA GLY A 572 -5.85 11.67 -15.46
C GLY A 572 -4.96 12.90 -15.27
N ALA A 573 -3.87 13.07 -16.03
CA ALA A 573 -3.02 14.24 -15.91
C ALA A 573 -3.77 15.49 -16.42
N VAL A 574 -3.83 16.55 -15.60
CA VAL A 574 -4.47 17.81 -15.97
C VAL A 574 -3.64 19.01 -15.51
N ALA A 575 -3.66 20.09 -16.28
CA ALA A 575 -3.11 21.39 -15.91
C ALA A 575 -4.24 22.27 -15.37
N ILE A 576 -4.00 23.00 -14.28
CA ILE A 576 -4.97 23.95 -13.71
C ILE A 576 -4.32 25.31 -13.61
N THR A 577 -5.06 26.34 -14.03
CA THR A 577 -4.72 27.75 -13.78
C THR A 577 -5.88 28.42 -13.05
N ALA A 578 -5.59 29.29 -12.11
CA ALA A 578 -6.58 29.94 -11.26
C ALA A 578 -6.51 31.48 -11.39
N ARG A 579 -7.65 32.15 -11.17
CA ARG A 579 -7.74 33.60 -11.00
C ARG A 579 -8.60 33.90 -9.78
N LEU A 580 -8.01 34.58 -8.81
CA LEU A 580 -8.66 34.93 -7.55
C LEU A 580 -9.44 36.23 -7.69
N ARG A 581 -10.70 36.21 -7.25
CA ARG A 581 -11.57 37.38 -7.11
C ARG A 581 -12.01 37.49 -5.65
N LEU A 582 -11.78 38.65 -5.05
CA LEU A 582 -12.21 38.99 -3.70
C LEU A 582 -13.40 39.95 -3.76
N THR A 583 -14.37 39.72 -2.88
CA THR A 583 -15.51 40.60 -2.68
C THR A 583 -15.26 41.49 -1.47
N ASP A 584 -15.20 42.79 -1.67
CA ASP A 584 -15.24 43.76 -0.58
C ASP A 584 -16.70 43.98 -0.17
N ARG A 585 -17.15 43.23 0.84
CA ARG A 585 -18.54 43.29 1.31
C ARG A 585 -18.88 44.62 1.95
N ASP A 586 -17.93 45.23 2.67
CA ASP A 586 -18.16 46.51 3.31
C ASP A 586 -18.40 47.60 2.24
N ALA A 587 -17.54 47.65 1.22
CA ALA A 587 -17.75 48.55 0.08
C ALA A 587 -19.04 48.22 -0.71
N ARG A 588 -19.36 46.92 -0.91
CA ARG A 588 -20.58 46.47 -1.59
C ARG A 588 -21.85 46.96 -0.90
N TYR A 589 -21.92 46.85 0.42
CA TYR A 589 -23.13 47.17 1.17
C TYR A 589 -23.20 48.63 1.64
N ARG A 590 -22.08 49.37 1.67
CA ARG A 590 -22.07 50.83 1.90
C ARG A 590 -22.58 51.64 0.72
N ARG A 591 -22.48 51.11 -0.50
CA ARG A 591 -22.92 51.78 -1.73
C ARG A 591 -23.65 50.79 -2.62
N LEU A 592 -24.94 51.01 -2.89
CA LEU A 592 -25.76 50.06 -3.65
C LEU A 592 -25.50 50.09 -5.16
N PHE A 593 -25.23 51.28 -5.73
CA PHE A 593 -25.05 51.48 -7.17
C PHE A 593 -23.70 52.13 -7.51
N ASN A 594 -23.07 51.68 -8.59
CA ASN A 594 -21.90 52.31 -9.20
C ASN A 594 -22.29 52.79 -10.62
N GLY A 595 -22.77 54.03 -10.71
CA GLY A 595 -23.42 54.53 -11.92
C GLY A 595 -24.81 53.89 -12.07
N GLU A 596 -25.12 53.41 -13.28
CA GLU A 596 -26.38 52.72 -13.59
C GLU A 596 -26.36 51.21 -13.27
N ALA A 597 -25.25 50.69 -12.73
CA ALA A 597 -25.07 49.28 -12.39
C ALA A 597 -25.01 49.04 -10.88
N TRP A 598 -25.32 47.80 -10.44
CA TRP A 598 -25.08 47.37 -9.07
C TRP A 598 -23.61 47.50 -8.69
N ASN A 599 -23.33 48.04 -7.51
CA ASN A 599 -21.98 48.04 -6.97
C ASN A 599 -21.64 46.64 -6.46
N VAL A 600 -20.92 45.86 -7.28
CA VAL A 600 -20.49 44.51 -6.91
C VAL A 600 -19.26 44.51 -6.00
N ALA A 601 -18.46 45.58 -6.00
CA ALA A 601 -17.22 45.73 -5.20
C ALA A 601 -16.29 44.50 -5.24
N ASP A 602 -16.20 43.85 -6.40
CA ASP A 602 -15.32 42.71 -6.61
C ASP A 602 -14.01 43.16 -7.26
N ARG A 603 -12.89 42.64 -6.78
CA ARG A 603 -11.55 42.93 -7.31
C ARG A 603 -10.77 41.65 -7.61
N GLU A 604 -9.94 41.70 -8.64
CA GLU A 604 -8.93 40.67 -8.86
C GLU A 604 -7.81 40.84 -7.82
N ALA A 605 -7.30 39.72 -7.30
CA ALA A 605 -6.23 39.71 -6.32
C ALA A 605 -5.14 38.72 -6.72
N GLY A 606 -3.89 39.03 -6.35
CA GLY A 606 -2.77 38.12 -6.53
C GLY A 606 -2.80 36.96 -5.53
N GLU A 607 -2.25 35.82 -5.91
CA GLU A 607 -2.21 34.61 -5.07
C GLU A 607 -0.97 34.51 -4.17
N THR A 608 0.13 35.19 -4.53
CA THR A 608 1.45 35.03 -3.92
C THR A 608 1.47 35.25 -2.41
N SER A 609 0.85 36.34 -1.92
CA SER A 609 0.84 36.66 -0.49
C SER A 609 0.08 35.62 0.33
N PHE A 610 -1.06 35.14 -0.17
CA PHE A 610 -1.85 34.09 0.47
C PHE A 610 -1.07 32.77 0.52
N ILE A 611 -0.44 32.37 -0.59
CA ILE A 611 0.40 31.18 -0.63
C ILE A 611 1.55 31.28 0.38
N GLN A 612 2.22 32.44 0.47
CA GLN A 612 3.27 32.67 1.46
C GLN A 612 2.74 32.62 2.90
N ALA A 613 1.54 33.15 3.16
CA ALA A 613 0.89 33.06 4.48
C ALA A 613 0.64 31.59 4.87
N PHE A 614 0.14 30.78 3.95
CA PHE A 614 -0.03 29.34 4.16
C PHE A 614 1.29 28.61 4.44
N GLU A 615 2.31 28.82 3.60
CA GLU A 615 3.61 28.18 3.80
C GLU A 615 4.22 28.58 5.14
N LYS A 616 4.21 29.88 5.46
CA LYS A 616 4.70 30.41 6.74
C LYS A 616 3.95 29.80 7.92
N PHE A 617 2.63 29.70 7.84
CA PHE A 617 1.79 29.11 8.89
C PHE A 617 2.20 27.66 9.19
N VAL A 618 2.32 26.83 8.16
CA VAL A 618 2.74 25.43 8.30
C VAL A 618 4.18 25.35 8.80
N LEU A 619 5.12 26.05 8.16
CA LEU A 619 6.56 25.99 8.46
C LEU A 619 6.91 26.43 9.87
N THR A 620 6.25 27.50 10.35
CA THR A 620 6.40 27.99 11.73
C THR A 620 5.84 26.97 12.71
N THR A 621 4.66 26.41 12.44
CA THR A 621 4.03 25.41 13.33
C THR A 621 4.83 24.13 13.43
N ILE A 622 5.51 23.73 12.34
CA ILE A 622 6.36 22.54 12.34
C ILE A 622 7.79 22.78 12.82
N ASP A 623 8.19 24.03 13.01
CA ASP A 623 9.56 24.45 13.35
C ASP A 623 10.59 23.86 12.37
N ALA A 624 10.35 24.06 11.07
CA ALA A 624 11.18 23.46 10.03
C ALA A 624 12.48 24.23 9.72
N GLY A 625 12.56 25.51 10.07
CA GLY A 625 13.68 26.37 9.65
C GLY A 625 13.84 26.47 8.12
N LYS A 626 12.73 26.40 7.37
CA LYS A 626 12.66 26.52 5.91
C LYS A 626 11.79 27.70 5.51
N GLU A 627 11.99 28.20 4.30
CA GLU A 627 11.24 29.34 3.75
C GLU A 627 10.06 28.90 2.89
N ARG A 628 10.17 27.73 2.24
CA ARG A 628 9.18 27.20 1.29
C ARG A 628 8.80 25.77 1.65
N LEU A 629 7.53 25.41 1.46
CA LEU A 629 7.09 24.03 1.69
C LEU A 629 7.80 23.04 0.76
N ALA A 630 8.09 23.47 -0.47
CA ALA A 630 8.82 22.68 -1.47
C ALA A 630 10.21 22.22 -1.02
N GLN A 631 10.81 22.84 0.01
CA GLN A 631 12.10 22.44 0.59
C GLN A 631 11.98 21.27 1.60
N LEU A 632 10.77 20.89 1.99
CA LEU A 632 10.55 19.80 2.93
C LEU A 632 10.61 18.45 2.19
N PRO A 633 11.34 17.44 2.69
CA PRO A 633 11.49 16.14 2.02
C PRO A 633 10.15 15.48 1.64
N ARG A 634 9.15 15.61 2.51
CA ARG A 634 7.79 15.10 2.26
C ARG A 634 7.11 15.80 1.09
N ILE A 635 7.28 17.11 0.94
CA ILE A 635 6.71 17.88 -0.16
C ILE A 635 7.50 17.66 -1.44
N GLN A 636 8.83 17.49 -1.37
CA GLN A 636 9.64 17.05 -2.51
C GLN A 636 9.16 15.68 -3.03
N ALA A 637 8.78 14.76 -2.15
CA ALA A 637 8.19 13.49 -2.53
C ALA A 637 6.83 13.66 -3.25
N LEU A 638 5.99 14.60 -2.79
CA LEU A 638 4.75 14.95 -3.49
C LEU A 638 5.03 15.54 -4.88
N LEU A 639 5.92 16.53 -4.97
CA LEU A 639 6.25 17.19 -6.24
C LEU A 639 6.89 16.22 -7.24
N ALA A 640 7.77 15.32 -6.79
CA ALA A 640 8.32 14.26 -7.64
C ALA A 640 7.22 13.39 -8.29
N MET A 641 6.15 13.08 -7.55
CA MET A 641 4.98 12.34 -8.05
C MET A 641 4.13 13.15 -9.03
N LEU A 642 4.06 14.47 -8.86
CA LEU A 642 3.29 15.38 -9.70
C LEU A 642 4.07 15.92 -10.91
N GLU A 643 5.39 15.69 -10.95
CA GLU A 643 6.27 16.14 -12.04
C GLU A 643 5.83 15.54 -13.38
N TRP A 644 5.62 16.43 -14.35
CA TRP A 644 5.08 16.14 -15.66
C TRP A 644 6.16 16.22 -16.72
N GLN A 645 6.16 15.21 -17.59
CA GLN A 645 6.91 15.19 -18.83
C GLN A 645 5.92 14.77 -19.92
N GLU A 646 5.80 15.56 -20.97
CA GLU A 646 4.85 15.32 -22.06
C GLU A 646 5.13 13.97 -22.74
N THR A 647 6.41 13.74 -23.01
CA THR A 647 6.95 12.48 -23.55
C THR A 647 7.81 11.81 -22.49
N VAL A 648 7.67 10.49 -22.37
CA VAL A 648 8.46 9.66 -21.46
C VAL A 648 9.07 8.51 -22.23
N ASP A 649 10.27 8.08 -21.82
CA ASP A 649 10.96 6.96 -22.45
C ASP A 649 10.50 5.59 -21.88
N GLY A 650 10.95 4.52 -22.55
CA GLY A 650 10.66 3.15 -22.11
C GLY A 650 11.24 2.81 -20.74
N ALA A 651 12.33 3.47 -20.32
CA ALA A 651 12.94 3.23 -19.02
C ALA A 651 12.04 3.75 -17.88
N TRP A 652 11.42 4.92 -18.06
CA TRP A 652 10.43 5.45 -17.14
C TRP A 652 9.15 4.60 -17.09
N LEU A 653 8.68 4.13 -18.24
CA LEU A 653 7.53 3.23 -18.30
C LEU A 653 7.79 1.90 -17.58
N ASP A 654 9.00 1.34 -17.69
CA ASP A 654 9.40 0.14 -16.92
C ASP A 654 9.51 0.42 -15.41
N LYS A 655 10.01 1.58 -15.00
CA LYS A 655 10.06 1.97 -13.58
C LYS A 655 8.69 2.23 -12.95
N SER A 656 7.70 2.56 -13.77
CA SER A 656 6.36 2.95 -13.32
C SER A 656 5.28 1.91 -13.63
N ARG A 657 5.60 0.70 -14.13
CA ARG A 657 4.61 -0.38 -14.32
C ARG A 657 4.31 -1.15 -13.03
N TYR A 658 3.29 -2.02 -13.10
CA TYR A 658 3.11 -3.04 -12.07
C TYR A 658 4.18 -4.11 -12.21
N MET A 659 4.74 -4.55 -11.09
CA MET A 659 5.48 -5.81 -11.05
C MET A 659 4.56 -6.99 -11.38
N GLU A 660 5.13 -8.03 -11.98
CA GLU A 660 4.42 -9.20 -12.48
C GLU A 660 4.86 -10.48 -11.77
N ILE A 661 3.91 -11.41 -11.62
CA ILE A 661 4.17 -12.75 -11.07
C ILE A 661 4.83 -13.65 -12.13
N GLU A 662 4.64 -13.34 -13.41
CA GLU A 662 5.13 -14.14 -14.54
C GLU A 662 5.63 -13.24 -15.68
N ARG A 663 6.61 -12.38 -15.41
CA ARG A 663 7.21 -11.53 -16.43
C ARG A 663 8.02 -12.39 -17.41
N GLY A 664 7.78 -12.24 -18.70
CA GLY A 664 8.60 -12.87 -19.75
C GLY A 664 9.94 -12.15 -19.86
N VAL A 665 11.04 -12.86 -19.63
CA VAL A 665 12.41 -12.35 -19.84
C VAL A 665 13.14 -13.39 -20.70
N GLY A 666 13.24 -13.10 -21.99
CA GLY A 666 13.67 -14.08 -22.99
C GLY A 666 12.73 -15.29 -23.02
N VAL A 667 13.29 -16.50 -22.84
CA VAL A 667 12.52 -17.76 -22.84
C VAL A 667 11.99 -18.12 -21.44
N LYS A 668 12.39 -17.38 -20.39
CA LYS A 668 12.03 -17.67 -19.00
C LYS A 668 10.91 -16.77 -18.49
N LYS A 669 10.19 -17.25 -17.47
CA LYS A 669 9.24 -16.46 -16.69
C LYS A 669 9.81 -16.21 -15.30
N ILE A 670 9.82 -14.95 -14.87
CA ILE A 670 10.28 -14.56 -13.52
C ILE A 670 9.11 -14.03 -12.68
N ASN A 671 9.15 -14.30 -11.37
CA ASN A 671 8.23 -13.71 -10.40
C ASN A 671 8.93 -12.55 -9.69
N GLU A 672 8.57 -11.32 -10.04
CA GLU A 672 9.25 -10.13 -9.54
C GLU A 672 9.02 -9.89 -8.04
N TYR A 673 7.94 -10.44 -7.47
CA TYR A 673 7.63 -10.29 -6.05
C TYR A 673 8.39 -11.27 -5.15
N LYS A 674 8.98 -12.32 -5.73
CA LYS A 674 9.51 -13.47 -4.99
C LYS A 674 10.62 -13.08 -4.00
N GLU A 675 11.53 -12.21 -4.42
CA GLU A 675 12.67 -11.79 -3.60
C GLU A 675 12.38 -10.54 -2.76
N ARG A 676 11.09 -10.15 -2.65
CA ARG A 676 10.60 -9.03 -1.82
C ARG A 676 11.43 -7.75 -1.99
N PRO A 677 11.66 -7.25 -3.22
CA PRO A 677 12.33 -5.97 -3.38
C PRO A 677 11.48 -4.88 -2.73
N VAL A 678 12.14 -3.89 -2.13
CA VAL A 678 11.51 -2.77 -1.43
C VAL A 678 11.33 -1.62 -2.42
N LEU A 679 10.12 -1.08 -2.50
CA LEU A 679 9.82 0.05 -3.38
C LEU A 679 10.50 1.32 -2.84
N PRO A 680 11.42 1.97 -3.57
CA PRO A 680 12.08 3.20 -3.10
C PRO A 680 11.09 4.36 -2.92
N ASP A 681 11.52 5.42 -2.24
CA ASP A 681 10.78 6.68 -2.10
C ASP A 681 10.73 7.48 -3.41
N PRO A 682 9.75 8.38 -3.58
CA PRO A 682 9.53 9.08 -4.85
C PRO A 682 10.75 9.85 -5.38
N VAL A 683 11.47 10.54 -4.50
CA VAL A 683 12.67 11.31 -4.88
C VAL A 683 13.77 10.38 -5.42
N PHE A 684 13.96 9.22 -4.77
CA PHE A 684 14.96 8.23 -5.19
C PHE A 684 14.64 7.62 -6.57
N VAL A 685 13.35 7.42 -6.87
CA VAL A 685 12.92 6.90 -8.18
C VAL A 685 13.25 7.90 -9.32
N ARG A 686 13.15 9.20 -9.04
CA ARG A 686 13.41 10.30 -9.99
C ARG A 686 14.91 10.63 -10.12
N SER A 687 15.70 10.44 -9.09
CA SER A 687 17.16 10.67 -9.15
C SER A 687 17.87 9.68 -10.08
N SER A 688 18.94 10.13 -10.74
CA SER A 688 19.82 9.24 -11.48
C SER A 688 20.70 8.43 -10.51
N LYS A 689 21.23 7.26 -10.93
CA LYS A 689 22.14 6.46 -10.08
C LYS A 689 23.40 7.25 -9.64
N ARG A 690 23.83 8.27 -10.40
CA ARG A 690 24.94 9.17 -10.02
C ARG A 690 24.57 10.04 -8.82
N ASP A 691 23.40 10.64 -8.83
CA ASP A 691 22.92 11.51 -7.74
C ASP A 691 22.75 10.72 -6.43
N LEU A 692 22.48 9.42 -6.55
CA LEU A 692 22.33 8.49 -5.42
C LEU A 692 23.65 8.06 -4.80
N GLU A 693 24.74 8.00 -5.57
CA GLU A 693 26.09 7.77 -5.04
C GLU A 693 26.60 9.00 -4.29
N GLU A 694 26.29 10.21 -4.77
CA GLU A 694 26.55 11.47 -4.04
C GLU A 694 25.67 11.62 -2.79
N ALA A 695 24.37 11.26 -2.85
CA ALA A 695 23.46 11.33 -1.71
C ALA A 695 23.63 10.19 -0.68
N ALA A 696 24.29 9.08 -1.05
CA ALA A 696 24.59 7.97 -0.15
C ALA A 696 25.77 8.24 0.79
N VAL A 697 26.50 9.34 0.57
CA VAL A 697 27.41 9.92 1.57
C VAL A 697 26.52 10.48 2.68
N PRO A 698 26.53 9.89 3.90
CA PRO A 698 25.74 10.43 4.99
C PRO A 698 26.14 11.88 5.22
N ALA A 699 25.17 12.75 5.46
CA ALA A 699 25.36 13.99 6.20
C ALA A 699 25.83 13.67 7.64
N ALA A 700 27.04 13.13 7.76
CA ALA A 700 27.81 13.14 8.97
C ALA A 700 28.38 14.55 9.05
N ILE A 701 27.90 15.29 10.05
CA ILE A 701 28.62 16.34 10.77
C ILE A 701 29.74 16.95 9.92
N THR A 702 29.46 18.10 9.28
CA THR A 702 30.51 19.03 8.88
C THR A 702 31.27 19.45 10.13
N ARG A 703 32.20 18.61 10.58
CA ARG A 703 33.40 19.06 11.25
C ARG A 703 34.18 19.79 10.16
N GLU A 704 34.44 21.06 10.40
CA GLU A 704 35.39 21.83 9.60
C GLU A 704 36.59 20.93 9.27
N ALA A 705 36.83 20.72 7.98
CA ALA A 705 38.03 20.06 7.55
C ALA A 705 39.21 20.96 7.97
N PRO A 706 40.22 20.46 8.71
CA PRO A 706 41.46 21.22 8.83
C PRO A 706 42.03 21.40 7.42
N SER A 707 42.17 22.66 7.02
CA SER A 707 42.46 23.08 5.65
C SER A 707 43.95 22.94 5.25
N GLU A 708 44.79 22.42 6.12
CA GLU A 708 46.24 22.47 5.96
C GLU A 708 46.85 21.09 5.66
N TYR A 709 47.68 21.04 4.61
CA TYR A 709 48.50 19.87 4.28
C TYR A 709 49.85 19.98 5.01
N HIS A 710 50.21 18.91 5.71
CA HIS A 710 51.52 18.75 6.34
C HIS A 710 52.45 17.95 5.43
N LYS A 711 53.76 18.19 5.55
CA LYS A 711 54.82 17.42 4.87
C LYS A 711 55.48 16.47 5.85
N GLY A 712 55.87 15.28 5.39
CA GLY A 712 56.60 14.31 6.20
C GLY A 712 57.32 13.27 5.37
N VAL A 713 58.06 12.41 6.06
CA VAL A 713 58.86 11.34 5.47
C VAL A 713 58.35 10.00 5.97
N VAL A 714 58.13 9.05 5.06
CA VAL A 714 57.63 7.72 5.41
C VAL A 714 58.70 6.96 6.18
N LYS A 715 58.40 6.59 7.42
CA LYS A 715 59.30 5.83 8.28
C LYS A 715 59.28 4.34 7.95
N GLU A 716 58.08 3.79 7.81
CA GLU A 716 57.84 2.40 7.44
C GLU A 716 56.44 2.22 6.87
N PHE A 717 56.26 1.22 5.99
CA PHE A 717 54.95 0.85 5.46
C PHE A 717 54.91 -0.63 5.08
N GLY A 718 54.07 -1.41 5.76
CA GLY A 718 53.93 -2.85 5.54
C GLY A 718 52.74 -3.20 4.63
N LEU A 719 52.91 -4.21 3.77
CA LEU A 719 51.85 -4.77 2.93
C LEU A 719 51.38 -6.13 3.48
N GLY A 720 50.11 -6.21 3.88
CA GLY A 720 49.47 -7.44 4.35
C GLY A 720 48.08 -7.66 3.72
N PRO A 721 47.57 -8.90 3.61
CA PRO A 721 46.28 -9.20 2.98
C PRO A 721 45.06 -8.55 3.64
N SER A 722 45.16 -8.24 4.94
CA SER A 722 44.07 -7.64 5.74
C SER A 722 44.49 -6.40 6.54
N GLN A 723 45.79 -6.08 6.61
CA GLN A 723 46.32 -4.93 7.34
C GLN A 723 47.54 -4.37 6.59
N SER A 724 47.34 -3.31 5.79
CA SER A 724 48.43 -2.58 5.13
C SER A 724 48.49 -1.16 5.70
N PHE A 725 49.49 -0.87 6.52
CA PHE A 725 49.66 0.39 7.25
C PHE A 725 51.13 0.76 7.43
N GLY A 726 51.39 1.99 7.86
CA GLY A 726 52.71 2.51 8.13
C GLY A 726 52.68 3.77 8.98
N PHE A 727 53.83 4.44 9.06
CA PHE A 727 54.02 5.66 9.83
C PHE A 727 54.78 6.72 9.03
N ILE A 728 54.39 7.98 9.20
CA ILE A 728 55.01 9.16 8.58
C ILE A 728 55.54 10.07 9.66
N THR A 729 56.83 10.40 9.61
CA THR A 729 57.46 11.37 10.51
C THR A 729 57.24 12.78 9.95
N PRO A 730 56.57 13.70 10.68
CA PRO A 730 56.33 15.07 10.22
C PRO A 730 57.64 15.86 10.02
N SER A 731 57.70 16.69 8.98
CA SER A 731 58.89 17.51 8.68
C SER A 731 59.13 18.62 9.71
N GLY A 732 58.08 19.05 10.42
CA GLY A 732 58.16 20.04 11.50
C GLY A 732 58.57 19.48 12.87
N GLY A 733 58.91 18.18 12.95
CA GLY A 733 59.09 17.47 14.21
C GLY A 733 57.76 17.07 14.88
N GLY A 734 57.82 16.16 15.85
CA GLY A 734 56.65 15.62 16.56
C GLY A 734 56.56 14.09 16.52
N GLU A 735 55.45 13.55 17.01
CA GLU A 735 55.18 12.11 17.00
C GLU A 735 54.87 11.59 15.58
N ASP A 736 55.18 10.31 15.36
CA ASP A 736 54.91 9.66 14.07
C ASP A 736 53.40 9.54 13.82
N ILE A 737 52.99 9.89 12.60
CA ILE A 737 51.59 9.89 12.18
C ILE A 737 51.25 8.57 11.50
N PHE A 738 50.21 7.91 11.98
CA PHE A 738 49.75 6.63 11.43
C PHE A 738 49.13 6.81 10.02
N VAL A 739 49.47 5.95 9.06
CA VAL A 739 48.88 5.96 7.71
C VAL A 739 48.36 4.56 7.33
N HIS A 740 47.12 4.49 6.85
CA HIS A 740 46.54 3.26 6.28
C HIS A 740 46.55 3.31 4.75
N ARG A 741 46.68 2.16 4.08
CA ARG A 741 46.68 2.07 2.61
C ARG A 741 45.49 2.77 1.92
N ASN A 742 44.31 2.75 2.55
CA ASN A 742 43.11 3.40 2.03
C ASN A 742 43.20 4.93 1.96
N GLN A 743 44.22 5.51 2.62
CA GLN A 743 44.46 6.95 2.65
C GLN A 743 45.45 7.42 1.58
N LEU A 744 46.07 6.49 0.84
CA LEU A 744 46.93 6.83 -0.29
C LEU A 744 46.09 7.32 -1.47
N ARG A 745 46.57 8.36 -2.15
CA ARG A 745 45.93 8.98 -3.31
C ARG A 745 46.83 8.90 -4.54
N SER A 746 46.39 9.48 -5.66
CA SER A 746 47.16 9.51 -6.91
C SER A 746 47.55 8.12 -7.45
N GLY A 747 46.73 7.10 -7.19
CA GLY A 747 46.97 5.71 -7.65
C GLY A 747 48.03 4.95 -6.84
N LEU A 748 48.55 5.52 -5.76
CA LEU A 748 49.54 4.87 -4.90
C LEU A 748 48.95 3.64 -4.20
N LYS A 749 49.64 2.50 -4.32
CA LYS A 749 49.26 1.22 -3.66
C LYS A 749 50.09 0.92 -2.42
N THR A 750 51.25 1.54 -2.28
CA THR A 750 52.21 1.38 -1.18
C THR A 750 53.03 2.66 -1.03
N LEU A 751 53.74 2.78 0.09
CA LEU A 751 54.76 3.80 0.33
C LEU A 751 56.11 3.13 0.57
N GLN A 752 57.20 3.82 0.21
CA GLN A 752 58.57 3.37 0.48
C GLN A 752 59.15 4.16 1.65
N ARG A 753 60.06 3.52 2.41
CA ARG A 753 60.82 4.22 3.46
C ARG A 753 61.59 5.39 2.86
N ASP A 754 61.69 6.48 3.62
CA ASP A 754 62.32 7.75 3.27
C ASP A 754 61.62 8.53 2.13
N GLN A 755 60.44 8.08 1.70
CA GLN A 755 59.64 8.78 0.69
C GLN A 755 58.98 10.04 1.27
N LYS A 756 59.13 11.18 0.59
CA LYS A 756 58.49 12.44 0.96
C LYS A 756 57.02 12.44 0.55
N VAL A 757 56.16 12.80 1.50
CA VAL A 757 54.70 12.80 1.31
C VAL A 757 54.09 14.07 1.90
N ARG A 758 52.97 14.48 1.31
CA ARG A 758 52.07 15.47 1.89
C ARG A 758 50.74 14.83 2.25
N TYR A 759 50.19 15.20 3.40
CA TYR A 759 49.01 14.56 3.98
C TYR A 759 48.27 15.53 4.89
N ARG A 760 47.00 15.25 5.19
CA ARG A 760 46.21 15.96 6.19
C ARG A 760 46.16 15.13 7.47
N ILE A 761 46.22 15.79 8.63
CA ILE A 761 46.12 15.11 9.92
C ILE A 761 44.66 15.11 10.37
N ILE A 762 44.14 13.93 10.69
CA ILE A 762 42.83 13.75 11.31
C ILE A 762 42.99 12.95 12.61
N GLN A 763 42.07 13.13 13.57
CA GLN A 763 42.08 12.33 14.79
C GLN A 763 41.43 10.96 14.53
N GLY A 764 42.21 9.88 14.60
CA GLY A 764 41.76 8.49 14.45
C GLY A 764 41.58 7.77 15.79
N MET A 765 41.05 6.53 15.73
CA MET A 765 40.85 5.69 16.92
C MET A 765 42.15 5.31 17.66
N LYS A 766 43.30 5.43 16.98
CA LYS A 766 44.65 5.13 17.51
C LYS A 766 45.52 6.38 17.69
N GLY A 767 44.92 7.58 17.68
CA GLY A 767 45.64 8.85 17.69
C GLY A 767 45.64 9.55 16.32
N PRO A 768 46.49 10.57 16.13
CA PRO A 768 46.62 11.30 14.87
C PRO A 768 46.94 10.35 13.70
N GLN A 769 46.17 10.46 12.62
CA GLN A 769 46.37 9.66 11.40
C GLN A 769 46.40 10.55 10.15
N ALA A 770 47.16 10.12 9.16
CA ALA A 770 47.30 10.77 7.87
C ALA A 770 46.15 10.36 6.94
N GLU A 771 45.47 11.36 6.39
CA GLU A 771 44.47 11.23 5.33
C GLU A 771 44.95 11.97 4.08
N ASP A 772 44.45 11.55 2.91
CA ASP A 772 44.71 12.22 1.64
C ASP A 772 46.21 12.32 1.30
N VAL A 773 46.90 11.19 1.38
CA VAL A 773 48.36 11.12 1.25
C VAL A 773 48.77 11.12 -0.22
N HIS A 774 49.57 12.12 -0.61
CA HIS A 774 50.19 12.24 -1.92
C HIS A 774 51.71 12.23 -1.79
N LEU A 775 52.42 11.90 -2.88
CA LEU A 775 53.85 12.18 -2.96
C LEU A 775 54.08 13.69 -2.95
N ASP A 776 55.04 14.13 -2.16
CA ASP A 776 55.56 15.51 -2.21
C ASP A 776 56.65 15.51 -3.29
N GLN A 777 56.28 15.96 -4.50
CA GLN A 777 57.15 15.98 -5.68
C GLN A 777 58.26 17.03 -5.55
#